data_AF-A0A553KJV7-F1
#
_entry.id   AF-A0A553KJV7-F1
#
_cell.length_a   1.000
_cell.length_b   1.000
_cell.length_c   1.000
_cell.angle_alpha   90.00
_cell.angle_beta   90.00
_cell.angle_gamma   90.00
#
_symmetry.space_group_name_H-M   'P 1'
#
loop_
_entity.id
_entity.type
_entity.pdbx_description
1 polymer ?
#
loop_
_entity_poly.entity_id
_entity_poly.type
_entity_poly.pdbx_seq_one_letter_code
_entity_poly.pdbx_strand_id
1 'polypeptide(L)'
;MSVFPADLVVCSQCLEEIHDPASRFYTYPFTSCTTCGPRYSIIHSLPYDRKHTTMSDFSLCQRCEEEFHNPLARRFHAQTIACPDCGPQIFYLSNERDASSKHWLQHVDHALRSGMILAVKGIGGFHLMCDATQSSVIAELRKRKRRIRKPLAIMIKDIETVESCFDLNPSEREALLGRQGLILLIKPNRKGRELLPVHELAPCHTRLGVMLPYSPLHHLLFDQDRCFLVATSGNRSGQSIARTNVEARTQLLDIADAFVTHDREICIRVEDSVGQIVDEHLQLLRRSRGYVPESFPYPLPNGLSSVPIVMGAGAEWKNTFCLLNANGAVISQHIGDVDSEQQLAVWREAVAHLTGFMDGNPTVVGFDPHPAYLITEEILHRMSISWKIPVYHHHAHLASCMAEHQLAAPVIGCILDGTGYGPDDSLWGFEILTGDFLGFERAIHMEPLVLPGGEAAIKKPWMMGMSLLAHAMKDESDTWEKVCQELFPSYKAWISWLSAQINGHLPSPTVTSAGRLFDGVSAMLGFCLESSYEGEAAILLGEKAEWYREHASSFCQDERYSFAIDKGEIRVKAMLKELLADILDHSPPERVAWKFHQTVAEMIAASVMIVSRQTEITDVVLSGGVWGNRMLLSLAVEKLRRAGMNVYTHRKVPPGDGGISLGQAVVALWRWAQHVSVSTR
;
A
#
# COMPACT_ATOMS: atom_id res chain seq x y z
N MET A 1 19.90 13.51 -13.38
CA MET A 1 19.46 13.53 -11.98
C MET A 1 20.65 13.24 -11.07
N SER A 2 21.11 14.25 -10.33
CA SER A 2 21.99 13.98 -9.18
C SER A 2 21.21 13.13 -8.18
N VAL A 3 21.64 11.89 -7.97
CA VAL A 3 21.01 10.97 -7.02
C VAL A 3 21.05 11.61 -5.63
N PHE A 4 19.88 11.92 -5.07
CA PHE A 4 19.77 12.44 -3.71
C PHE A 4 18.98 11.44 -2.84
N PRO A 5 19.36 11.29 -1.56
CA PRO A 5 18.89 10.18 -0.74
C PRO A 5 17.42 10.33 -0.29
N ALA A 6 16.78 9.19 0.00
CA ALA A 6 15.51 9.13 0.70
C ALA A 6 15.63 9.57 2.16
N ASP A 7 14.49 9.78 2.84
CA ASP A 7 14.46 9.96 4.29
C ASP A 7 14.87 8.67 5.01
N LEU A 8 15.94 8.68 5.80
CA LEU A 8 16.51 7.48 6.42
C LEU A 8 16.36 7.48 7.95
N VAL A 9 16.30 6.27 8.53
CA VAL A 9 16.33 6.07 9.99
C VAL A 9 17.57 6.72 10.60
N VAL A 10 17.45 7.23 11.84
CA VAL A 10 18.60 7.72 12.62
C VAL A 10 19.67 6.62 12.78
N CYS A 11 20.95 6.98 12.63
CA CYS A 11 22.04 6.02 12.83
C CYS A 11 22.37 5.82 14.31
N SER A 12 22.97 4.69 14.66
CA SER A 12 23.34 4.33 16.04
C SER A 12 24.15 5.42 16.75
N GLN A 13 25.15 6.00 16.09
CA GLN A 13 25.98 7.05 16.67
C GLN A 13 25.21 8.35 16.99
N CYS A 14 24.22 8.72 16.17
CA CYS A 14 23.35 9.86 16.51
C CYS A 14 22.39 9.52 17.65
N LEU A 15 21.97 8.26 17.73
CA LEU A 15 21.11 7.76 18.81
C LEU A 15 21.88 7.71 20.15
N GLU A 16 23.14 7.29 20.16
CA GLU A 16 24.01 7.35 21.34
C GLU A 16 24.12 8.78 21.89
N GLU A 17 24.34 9.77 21.02
CA GLU A 17 24.47 11.18 21.41
C GLU A 17 23.20 11.79 22.02
N ILE A 18 21.99 11.31 21.69
CA ILE A 18 20.78 11.84 22.35
C ILE A 18 20.55 11.24 23.73
N HIS A 19 21.18 10.10 24.03
CA HIS A 19 21.10 9.41 25.30
C HIS A 19 22.29 9.69 26.23
N ASP A 20 23.40 10.23 25.72
CA ASP A 20 24.57 10.60 26.51
C ASP A 20 24.40 11.99 27.18
N PRO A 21 24.36 12.10 28.52
CA PRO A 21 24.27 13.39 29.22
C PRO A 21 25.46 14.33 29.00
N ALA A 22 26.62 13.82 28.59
CA ALA A 22 27.78 14.64 28.25
C ALA A 22 27.72 15.20 26.81
N SER A 23 26.87 14.62 25.96
CA SER A 23 26.67 15.08 24.59
C SER A 23 25.88 16.39 24.56
N ARG A 24 26.30 17.32 23.70
CA ARG A 24 25.52 18.55 23.44
C ARG A 24 24.17 18.29 22.76
N PHE A 25 23.96 17.09 22.22
CA PHE A 25 22.71 16.65 21.62
C PHE A 25 21.85 15.85 22.58
N TYR A 26 22.21 15.77 23.87
CA TYR A 26 21.42 15.08 24.88
C TYR A 26 19.97 15.54 24.83
N THR A 27 19.04 14.59 24.66
CA THR A 27 17.59 14.82 24.50
C THR A 27 17.17 15.70 23.31
N TYR A 28 18.06 15.92 22.33
CA TYR A 28 17.76 16.77 21.17
C TYR A 28 17.07 15.98 20.04
N PRO A 29 15.80 16.30 19.70
CA PRO A 29 14.96 15.45 18.84
C PRO A 29 15.25 15.54 17.33
N PHE A 30 16.20 16.40 16.91
CA PHE A 30 16.49 16.67 15.49
C PHE A 30 17.92 16.33 15.06
N THR A 31 18.73 15.72 15.94
CA THR A 31 20.10 15.37 15.57
C THR A 31 20.13 14.43 14.36
N SER A 32 21.05 14.69 13.45
CA SER A 32 21.32 13.86 12.29
C SER A 32 22.74 14.08 11.80
N CYS A 33 23.21 13.21 10.92
CA CYS A 33 24.51 13.33 10.26
C CYS A 33 24.35 13.06 8.76
N THR A 34 25.47 13.02 8.02
CA THR A 34 25.47 12.80 6.56
C THR A 34 24.82 11.49 6.14
N THR A 35 24.78 10.47 7.00
CA THR A 35 24.28 9.13 6.67
C THR A 35 22.85 8.83 7.14
N CYS A 36 22.18 9.76 7.84
CA CYS A 36 20.85 9.50 8.42
C CYS A 36 19.95 10.75 8.48
N GLY A 37 18.67 10.54 8.79
CA GLY A 37 17.70 11.61 9.03
C GLY A 37 16.95 12.06 7.76
N PRO A 38 16.23 13.19 7.84
CA PRO A 38 15.38 13.66 6.75
C PRO A 38 16.20 14.13 5.55
N ARG A 39 15.66 13.91 4.37
CA ARG A 39 16.22 14.25 3.05
C ARG A 39 15.08 14.71 2.14
N TYR A 40 14.45 13.80 1.40
CA TYR A 40 13.37 14.13 0.47
C TYR A 40 12.28 15.01 1.08
N SER A 41 11.85 14.73 2.32
CA SER A 41 10.77 15.47 2.95
C SER A 41 11.09 16.93 3.28
N ILE A 42 12.36 17.35 3.20
CA ILE A 42 12.81 18.70 3.56
C ILE A 42 13.49 19.46 2.42
N ILE A 43 13.67 18.87 1.24
CA ILE A 43 14.35 19.52 0.11
C ILE A 43 13.32 20.34 -0.69
N HIS A 44 13.59 21.63 -0.89
CA HIS A 44 12.81 22.49 -1.78
C HIS A 44 13.26 22.38 -3.24
N SER A 45 14.56 22.33 -3.48
CA SER A 45 15.16 22.30 -4.82
C SER A 45 16.57 21.69 -4.79
N LEU A 46 17.09 21.31 -5.95
CA LEU A 46 18.49 20.89 -6.12
C LEU A 46 19.37 22.08 -6.58
N PRO A 47 20.69 22.08 -6.30
CA PRO A 47 21.48 21.02 -5.64
C PRO A 47 21.17 20.86 -4.14
N TYR A 48 21.46 19.67 -3.58
CA TYR A 48 21.23 19.40 -2.16
C TYR A 48 22.20 20.21 -1.28
N ASP A 49 21.73 21.36 -0.82
CA ASP A 49 22.44 22.34 0.00
C ASP A 49 21.45 22.90 1.05
N ARG A 50 21.94 23.25 2.25
CA ARG A 50 21.12 23.69 3.39
C ARG A 50 20.17 24.82 3.00
N LYS A 51 20.63 25.77 2.18
CA LYS A 51 19.84 26.92 1.69
C LYS A 51 18.64 26.52 0.80
N HIS A 52 18.64 25.31 0.26
CA HIS A 52 17.58 24.75 -0.58
C HIS A 52 16.74 23.71 0.18
N THR A 53 16.77 23.74 1.51
CA THR A 53 16.01 22.84 2.39
C THR A 53 15.26 23.63 3.45
N THR A 54 14.32 23.01 4.15
CA THR A 54 13.63 23.61 5.30
C THR A 54 14.55 23.89 6.49
N MET A 55 15.85 23.55 6.39
CA MET A 55 16.88 23.94 7.35
C MET A 55 17.47 25.33 7.09
N SER A 56 17.09 26.00 5.99
CA SER A 56 17.53 27.36 5.64
C SER A 56 17.17 28.40 6.70
N ASP A 57 16.07 28.16 7.42
CA ASP A 57 15.55 29.09 8.44
C ASP A 57 16.38 29.06 9.74
N PHE A 58 17.30 28.11 9.86
CA PHE A 58 18.08 27.84 11.06
C PHE A 58 19.56 28.15 10.80
N SER A 59 20.02 29.33 11.19
CA SER A 59 21.44 29.69 11.08
C SER A 59 22.31 28.83 12.01
N LEU A 60 23.44 28.34 11.52
CA LEU A 60 24.33 27.49 12.31
C LEU A 60 25.00 28.29 13.45
N CYS A 61 25.04 27.73 14.65
CA CYS A 61 25.92 28.27 15.71
C CYS A 61 27.38 27.91 15.40
N GLN A 62 28.31 28.61 16.07
CA GLN A 62 29.75 28.42 15.86
C GLN A 62 30.18 26.94 15.91
N ARG A 63 29.73 26.18 16.91
CA ARG A 63 30.13 24.77 17.05
C ARG A 63 29.50 23.84 16.00
N CYS A 64 28.40 24.22 15.38
CA CYS A 64 27.82 23.46 14.26
C CYS A 64 28.53 23.85 12.94
N GLU A 65 28.88 25.12 12.78
CA GLU A 65 29.66 25.63 11.66
C GLU A 65 31.04 24.94 11.57
N GLU A 66 31.71 24.79 12.72
CA GLU A 66 32.99 24.09 12.84
C GLU A 66 32.89 22.63 12.40
N GLU A 67 31.87 21.89 12.84
CA GLU A 67 31.64 20.50 12.41
C GLU A 67 31.23 20.41 10.93
N PHE A 68 30.45 21.37 10.43
CA PHE A 68 30.02 21.40 9.04
C PHE A 68 31.20 21.57 8.07
N HIS A 69 32.20 22.37 8.44
CA HIS A 69 33.37 22.65 7.58
C HIS A 69 34.58 21.74 7.85
N ASN A 70 34.58 20.93 8.90
CA ASN A 70 35.70 20.06 9.24
C ASN A 70 35.60 18.69 8.52
N PRO A 71 36.49 18.36 7.57
CA PRO A 71 36.43 17.08 6.83
C PRO A 71 36.61 15.82 7.69
N LEU A 72 37.17 15.97 8.89
CA LEU A 72 37.33 14.88 9.86
C LEU A 72 36.10 14.69 10.75
N ALA A 73 35.16 15.65 10.75
CA ALA A 73 33.94 15.55 11.53
C ALA A 73 32.91 14.67 10.80
N ARG A 74 32.19 13.84 11.57
CA ARG A 74 31.08 13.03 11.05
C ARG A 74 29.99 13.86 10.37
N ARG A 75 29.83 15.12 10.79
CA ARG A 75 28.85 16.05 10.24
C ARG A 75 29.42 17.02 9.21
N PHE A 76 30.59 16.72 8.65
CA PHE A 76 31.13 17.44 7.49
C PHE A 76 30.08 17.49 6.38
N HIS A 77 29.68 18.70 5.95
CA HIS A 77 28.65 18.92 4.94
C HIS A 77 27.29 18.25 5.23
N ALA A 78 26.98 17.95 6.50
CA ALA A 78 25.65 17.48 6.88
C ALA A 78 24.66 18.66 6.79
N GLN A 79 23.91 18.75 5.69
CA GLN A 79 22.96 19.86 5.45
C GLN A 79 21.91 20.01 6.55
N THR A 80 21.63 18.92 7.28
CA THR A 80 20.69 18.86 8.40
C THR A 80 21.32 19.02 9.78
N ILE A 81 22.61 19.35 9.88
CA ILE A 81 23.24 19.60 11.19
C ILE A 81 22.49 20.72 11.92
N ALA A 82 22.18 20.46 13.18
CA ALA A 82 21.61 21.42 14.10
C ALA A 82 21.80 20.93 15.54
N CYS A 83 21.77 21.84 16.51
CA CYS A 83 21.82 21.53 17.94
C CYS A 83 20.74 22.35 18.69
N PRO A 84 20.57 22.16 20.02
CA PRO A 84 19.61 22.94 20.80
C PRO A 84 19.75 24.47 20.65
N ASP A 85 20.96 24.98 20.39
CA ASP A 85 21.23 26.44 20.31
C ASP A 85 20.80 27.07 18.99
N CYS A 86 20.79 26.30 17.89
CA CYS A 86 20.70 26.85 16.54
C CYS A 86 19.65 26.16 15.66
N GLY A 87 19.07 25.06 16.14
CA GLY A 87 18.19 24.21 15.38
C GLY A 87 16.73 24.33 15.74
N PRO A 88 15.91 23.48 15.10
CA PRO A 88 14.48 23.40 15.37
C PRO A 88 14.16 23.15 16.83
N GLN A 89 13.04 23.71 17.27
CA GLN A 89 12.51 23.59 18.63
C GLN A 89 11.20 22.79 18.63
N ILE A 90 11.02 21.97 19.66
CA ILE A 90 9.76 21.28 19.92
C ILE A 90 8.82 22.16 20.75
N PHE A 91 7.52 22.00 20.52
CA PHE A 91 6.46 22.59 21.31
C PHE A 91 5.43 21.52 21.68
N TYR A 92 5.08 21.45 22.97
CA TYR A 92 3.92 20.73 23.45
C TYR A 92 2.74 21.70 23.56
N LEU A 93 1.62 21.38 22.91
CA LEU A 93 0.38 22.15 22.93
C LEU A 93 -0.74 21.27 23.49
N SER A 94 -1.37 21.65 24.60
CA SER A 94 -2.65 21.04 25.01
C SER A 94 -3.81 21.99 24.74
N ASN A 95 -5.03 21.47 24.74
CA ASN A 95 -6.23 22.31 24.57
C ASN A 95 -6.39 23.39 25.67
N GLU A 96 -5.72 23.24 26.81
CA GLU A 96 -5.86 24.09 27.99
C GLU A 96 -4.63 24.96 28.31
N ARG A 97 -3.50 24.77 27.64
CA ARG A 97 -2.23 25.47 27.96
C ARG A 97 -1.57 26.06 26.72
N ASP A 98 -0.87 27.18 26.94
CA ASP A 98 0.02 27.77 25.95
C ASP A 98 1.18 26.84 25.60
N ALA A 99 1.76 27.06 24.42
CA ALA A 99 2.88 26.28 23.93
C ALA A 99 4.06 26.29 24.91
N SER A 100 4.49 25.10 25.37
CA SER A 100 5.71 24.96 26.17
C SER A 100 6.74 24.12 25.43
N SER A 101 7.90 24.72 25.15
CA SER A 101 9.09 24.00 24.69
C SER A 101 9.90 23.44 25.86
N LYS A 102 9.91 24.13 27.00
CA LYS A 102 10.54 23.64 28.23
C LYS A 102 9.75 22.45 28.76
N HIS A 103 10.46 21.41 29.20
CA HIS A 103 9.87 20.20 29.80
C HIS A 103 8.89 19.44 28.89
N TRP A 104 8.96 19.62 27.56
CA TRP A 104 8.05 18.96 26.62
C TRP A 104 8.01 17.43 26.80
N LEU A 105 9.17 16.80 27.08
CA LEU A 105 9.26 15.36 27.34
C LEU A 105 8.45 14.94 28.57
N GLN A 106 8.48 15.73 29.63
CA GLN A 106 7.73 15.45 30.86
C GLN A 106 6.22 15.57 30.62
N HIS A 107 5.80 16.54 29.79
CA HIS A 107 4.40 16.68 29.40
C HIS A 107 3.93 15.51 28.53
N VAL A 108 4.74 15.08 27.56
CA VAL A 108 4.45 13.93 26.71
C VAL A 108 4.37 12.64 27.53
N ASP A 109 5.33 12.42 28.44
CA ASP A 109 5.34 11.27 29.35
C ASP A 109 4.08 11.22 30.21
N HIS A 110 3.73 12.35 30.84
CA HIS A 110 2.51 12.45 31.63
C HIS A 110 1.25 12.19 30.80
N ALA A 111 1.16 12.75 29.59
CA ALA A 111 0.00 12.60 28.73
C ALA A 111 -0.19 11.14 28.27
N LEU A 112 0.87 10.49 27.78
CA LEU A 112 0.81 9.08 27.36
C LEU A 112 0.48 8.16 28.54
N ARG A 113 1.11 8.36 29.71
CA ARG A 113 0.81 7.58 30.93
C ARG A 113 -0.62 7.80 31.43
N SER A 114 -1.20 8.97 31.15
CA SER A 114 -2.60 9.30 31.49
C SER A 114 -3.59 8.83 30.43
N GLY A 115 -3.16 8.07 29.41
CA GLY A 115 -4.02 7.51 28.38
C GLY A 115 -4.50 8.53 27.34
N MET A 116 -3.76 9.62 27.13
CA MET A 116 -4.08 10.62 26.10
C MET A 116 -3.60 10.19 24.71
N ILE A 117 -4.28 10.70 23.68
CA ILE A 117 -3.93 10.57 22.27
C ILE A 117 -3.17 11.82 21.84
N LEU A 118 -1.95 11.66 21.36
CA LEU A 118 -1.09 12.75 20.92
C LEU A 118 -1.00 12.83 19.39
N ALA A 119 -1.07 14.03 18.83
CA ALA A 119 -0.67 14.30 17.45
C ALA A 119 0.82 14.71 17.42
N VAL A 120 1.69 13.83 16.92
CA VAL A 120 3.14 14.03 16.92
C VAL A 120 3.63 14.34 15.51
N LYS A 121 4.33 15.47 15.33
CA LYS A 121 4.92 15.85 14.04
C LYS A 121 6.19 15.02 13.78
N GLY A 122 6.13 14.15 12.77
CA GLY A 122 7.23 13.30 12.33
C GLY A 122 8.09 13.93 11.22
N ILE A 123 8.72 13.07 10.41
CA ILE A 123 9.58 13.50 9.28
C ILE A 123 8.77 13.90 8.05
N GLY A 124 7.75 13.11 7.69
CA GLY A 124 6.98 13.28 6.45
C GLY A 124 5.50 13.67 6.67
N GLY A 125 5.07 13.77 7.93
CA GLY A 125 3.73 14.20 8.32
C GLY A 125 3.50 13.97 9.81
N PHE A 126 2.27 14.15 10.28
CA PHE A 126 1.90 13.87 11.68
C PHE A 126 1.50 12.41 11.90
N HIS A 127 1.74 11.89 13.11
CA HIS A 127 1.18 10.64 13.63
C HIS A 127 0.16 10.93 14.72
N LEU A 128 -0.87 10.11 14.83
CA LEU A 128 -1.65 9.95 16.06
C LEU A 128 -1.03 8.81 16.86
N MET A 129 -0.62 9.11 18.09
CA MET A 129 0.10 8.19 18.97
C MET A 129 -0.57 8.09 20.34
N CYS A 130 -0.66 6.87 20.85
CA CYS A 130 -1.11 6.56 22.20
C CYS A 130 -0.47 5.26 22.67
N ASP A 131 -0.60 4.93 23.95
CA ASP A 131 -0.12 3.65 24.49
C ASP A 131 -0.83 2.46 23.83
N ALA A 132 -0.06 1.58 23.19
CA ALA A 132 -0.60 0.42 22.48
C ALA A 132 -1.01 -0.74 23.39
N THR A 133 -0.79 -0.63 24.71
CA THR A 133 -1.21 -1.64 25.70
C THR A 133 -2.59 -1.35 26.30
N GLN A 134 -3.13 -0.14 26.10
CA GLN A 134 -4.37 0.32 26.73
C GLN A 134 -5.59 0.21 25.79
N SER A 135 -6.38 -0.87 25.92
CA SER A 135 -7.58 -1.12 25.11
C SER A 135 -8.55 0.07 25.06
N SER A 136 -8.81 0.74 26.19
CA SER A 136 -9.75 1.87 26.27
C SER A 136 -9.31 3.06 25.41
N VAL A 137 -8.02 3.36 25.39
CA VAL A 137 -7.43 4.46 24.63
C VAL A 137 -7.45 4.14 23.13
N ILE A 138 -7.16 2.89 22.75
CA ILE A 138 -7.23 2.44 21.36
C ILE A 138 -8.67 2.50 20.83
N ALA A 139 -9.64 2.08 21.64
CA ALA A 139 -11.06 2.16 21.29
C ALA A 139 -11.51 3.62 21.05
N GLU A 140 -11.08 4.54 21.91
CA GLU A 140 -11.38 5.96 21.76
C GLU A 140 -10.70 6.56 20.52
N LEU A 141 -9.43 6.21 20.24
CA LEU A 141 -8.73 6.61 19.01
C LEU A 141 -9.50 6.15 17.76
N ARG A 142 -9.95 4.89 17.73
CA ARG A 142 -10.74 4.35 16.60
C ARG A 142 -12.04 5.11 16.39
N LYS A 143 -12.75 5.40 17.49
CA LYS A 143 -14.00 6.15 17.47
C LYS A 143 -13.78 7.57 16.91
N ARG A 144 -12.82 8.32 17.47
CA ARG A 144 -12.52 9.70 17.03
C ARG A 144 -12.01 9.76 15.59
N LYS A 145 -11.15 8.82 15.18
CA LYS A 145 -10.62 8.73 13.80
C LYS A 145 -11.63 8.17 12.80
N ARG A 146 -12.77 7.63 13.26
CA ARG A 146 -13.75 6.88 12.44
C ARG A 146 -13.10 5.72 11.69
N ARG A 147 -12.23 4.98 12.38
CA ARG A 147 -11.45 3.85 11.84
C ARG A 147 -11.87 2.56 12.53
N ILE A 148 -12.96 1.98 12.06
CA ILE A 148 -13.64 0.86 12.74
C ILE A 148 -12.72 -0.36 12.81
N ARG A 149 -12.30 -0.95 11.67
CA ARG A 149 -11.53 -2.20 11.66
C ARG A 149 -10.17 -2.15 10.98
N LYS A 150 -9.88 -1.13 10.17
CA LYS A 150 -8.56 -0.99 9.51
C LYS A 150 -7.44 -1.05 10.58
N PRO A 151 -6.43 -1.94 10.45
CA PRO A 151 -5.38 -2.13 11.46
C PRO A 151 -4.65 -0.83 11.82
N LEU A 152 -4.24 -0.70 13.09
CA LEU A 152 -3.38 0.37 13.56
C LEU A 152 -1.94 -0.15 13.61
N ALA A 153 -1.00 0.60 13.03
CA ALA A 153 0.41 0.28 13.17
C ALA A 153 0.88 0.64 14.59
N ILE A 154 1.84 -0.13 15.09
CA ILE A 154 2.50 0.07 16.37
C ILE A 154 4.00 0.29 16.14
N MET A 155 4.52 1.30 16.83
CA MET A 155 5.94 1.54 16.96
C MET A 155 6.43 0.89 18.25
N ILE A 156 7.47 0.08 18.14
CA ILE A 156 8.06 -0.68 19.24
C ILE A 156 9.45 -0.13 19.51
N LYS A 157 9.80 0.02 20.80
CA LYS A 157 11.02 0.68 21.26
C LYS A 157 12.31 0.23 20.55
N ASP A 158 12.52 -1.07 20.44
CA ASP A 158 13.76 -1.67 19.95
C ASP A 158 13.51 -3.08 19.39
N ILE A 159 14.53 -3.63 18.72
CA ILE A 159 14.42 -4.94 18.05
C ILE A 159 14.31 -6.09 19.07
N GLU A 160 14.95 -5.95 20.23
CA GLU A 160 14.92 -6.92 21.32
C GLU A 160 13.50 -7.10 21.85
N THR A 161 12.75 -5.99 21.99
CA THR A 161 11.34 -6.04 22.37
C THR A 161 10.50 -6.75 21.30
N VAL A 162 10.74 -6.48 20.02
CA VAL A 162 10.05 -7.15 18.90
C VAL A 162 10.30 -8.66 18.95
N GLU A 163 11.57 -9.10 19.00
CA GLU A 163 11.96 -10.51 19.06
C GLU A 163 11.32 -11.23 20.26
N SER A 164 11.12 -10.53 21.38
CA SER A 164 10.47 -11.13 22.54
C SER A 164 8.95 -11.30 22.40
N CYS A 165 8.28 -10.51 21.57
CA CYS A 165 6.81 -10.42 21.50
C CYS A 165 6.22 -10.86 20.15
N PHE A 166 7.03 -11.09 19.13
CA PHE A 166 6.60 -11.43 17.78
C PHE A 166 7.34 -12.66 17.25
N ASP A 167 6.67 -13.41 16.37
CA ASP A 167 7.30 -14.49 15.62
C ASP A 167 8.06 -13.87 14.46
N LEU A 168 9.38 -13.71 14.62
CA LEU A 168 10.24 -12.98 13.69
C LEU A 168 11.19 -13.93 12.95
N ASN A 169 11.07 -13.99 11.62
CA ASN A 169 12.04 -14.71 10.78
C ASN A 169 13.24 -13.81 10.38
N PRO A 170 14.33 -14.39 9.82
CA PRO A 170 15.52 -13.62 9.46
C PRO A 170 15.26 -12.47 8.47
N SER A 171 14.43 -12.69 7.44
CA SER A 171 14.09 -11.66 6.45
C SER A 171 13.25 -10.54 7.06
N GLU A 172 12.36 -10.85 8.00
CA GLU A 172 11.56 -9.84 8.72
C GLU A 172 12.45 -8.98 9.63
N ARG A 173 13.41 -9.63 10.32
CA ARG A 173 14.41 -8.94 11.15
C ARG A 173 15.27 -7.99 10.31
N GLU A 174 15.77 -8.45 9.16
CA GLU A 174 16.55 -7.63 8.24
C GLU A 174 15.75 -6.43 7.75
N ALA A 175 14.49 -6.64 7.34
CA ALA A 175 13.62 -5.56 6.87
C ALA A 175 13.35 -4.50 7.96
N LEU A 176 13.10 -4.91 9.21
CA LEU A 176 12.88 -3.96 10.32
C LEU A 176 14.13 -3.14 10.67
N LEU A 177 15.31 -3.76 10.66
CA LEU A 177 16.59 -3.09 10.91
C LEU A 177 17.09 -2.28 9.70
N GLY A 178 16.43 -2.43 8.54
CA GLY A 178 16.73 -1.71 7.31
C GLY A 178 16.63 -0.19 7.48
N ARG A 179 17.47 0.54 6.72
CA ARG A 179 17.56 2.01 6.82
C ARG A 179 16.29 2.75 6.38
N GLN A 180 15.38 2.04 5.73
CA GLN A 180 14.09 2.54 5.26
C GLN A 180 13.08 2.70 6.42
N GLY A 181 13.20 1.91 7.49
CA GLY A 181 12.33 1.96 8.66
C GLY A 181 10.84 1.80 8.32
N LEU A 182 10.48 0.76 7.57
CA LEU A 182 9.10 0.49 7.14
C LEU A 182 8.22 -0.08 8.28
N ILE A 183 6.91 -0.04 8.08
CA ILE A 183 5.94 -0.86 8.82
C ILE A 183 5.90 -2.25 8.19
N LEU A 184 6.15 -3.29 8.98
CA LEU A 184 6.13 -4.69 8.54
C LEU A 184 4.97 -5.44 9.20
N LEU A 185 4.24 -6.27 8.44
CA LEU A 185 3.14 -7.08 8.98
C LEU A 185 3.68 -8.37 9.62
N ILE A 186 3.59 -8.50 10.95
CA ILE A 186 4.20 -9.60 11.72
C ILE A 186 3.19 -10.20 12.69
N LYS A 187 3.27 -11.51 12.94
CA LYS A 187 2.42 -12.22 13.91
C LYS A 187 2.92 -12.00 15.34
N PRO A 188 2.07 -11.55 16.29
CA PRO A 188 2.44 -11.54 17.69
C PRO A 188 2.52 -12.98 18.23
N ASN A 189 3.59 -13.28 18.95
CA ASN A 189 3.75 -14.56 19.62
C ASN A 189 2.85 -14.64 20.87
N ARG A 190 3.02 -15.65 21.72
CA ARG A 190 2.22 -15.78 22.95
C ARG A 190 2.37 -14.56 23.87
N LYS A 191 3.60 -14.13 24.16
CA LYS A 191 3.89 -13.00 25.04
C LYS A 191 3.34 -11.69 24.47
N GLY A 192 3.48 -11.48 23.15
CA GLY A 192 2.89 -10.32 22.48
C GLY A 192 1.38 -10.26 22.63
N ARG A 193 0.68 -11.41 22.52
CA ARG A 193 -0.77 -11.50 22.72
C ARG A 193 -1.22 -11.27 24.17
N GLU A 194 -0.35 -11.52 25.15
CA GLU A 194 -0.62 -11.24 26.56
C GLU A 194 -0.44 -9.74 26.89
N LEU A 195 0.48 -9.05 26.20
CA LEU A 195 0.82 -7.64 26.44
C LEU A 195 0.01 -6.65 25.61
N LEU A 196 -0.41 -7.05 24.40
CA LEU A 196 -1.07 -6.18 23.43
C LEU A 196 -2.54 -6.59 23.24
N PRO A 197 -3.48 -5.65 23.23
CA PRO A 197 -4.87 -5.88 22.86
C PRO A 197 -4.99 -6.04 21.34
N VAL A 198 -4.59 -7.20 20.83
CA VAL A 198 -4.50 -7.50 19.39
C VAL A 198 -5.83 -7.29 18.68
N HIS A 199 -6.96 -7.65 19.31
CA HIS A 199 -8.29 -7.48 18.74
C HIS A 199 -8.68 -6.02 18.53
N GLU A 200 -8.21 -5.10 19.37
CA GLU A 200 -8.41 -3.67 19.25
C GLU A 200 -7.39 -3.04 18.29
N LEU A 201 -6.16 -3.54 18.23
CA LEU A 201 -5.12 -3.04 17.31
C LEU A 201 -5.38 -3.45 15.86
N ALA A 202 -5.81 -4.68 15.61
CA ALA A 202 -6.13 -5.20 14.29
C ALA A 202 -7.34 -6.16 14.34
N PRO A 203 -8.57 -5.61 14.43
CA PRO A 203 -9.80 -6.41 14.48
C PRO A 203 -9.86 -7.44 13.36
N CYS A 204 -10.07 -8.70 13.74
CA CYS A 204 -10.17 -9.85 12.83
C CYS A 204 -8.89 -10.22 12.04
N HIS A 205 -7.72 -9.63 12.36
CA HIS A 205 -6.44 -9.98 11.75
C HIS A 205 -5.54 -10.75 12.72
N THR A 206 -4.64 -11.59 12.19
CA THR A 206 -3.64 -12.31 13.00
C THR A 206 -2.28 -11.60 13.04
N ARG A 207 -2.10 -10.55 12.25
CA ARG A 207 -0.86 -9.77 12.16
C ARG A 207 -1.05 -8.33 12.60
N LEU A 208 0.01 -7.76 13.16
CA LEU A 208 0.10 -6.33 13.48
C LEU A 208 1.11 -5.66 12.55
N GLY A 209 0.84 -4.39 12.20
CA GLY A 209 1.84 -3.56 11.53
C GLY A 209 2.85 -3.07 12.56
N VAL A 210 4.08 -3.57 12.51
CA VAL A 210 5.17 -3.26 13.45
C VAL A 210 6.20 -2.36 12.77
N MET A 211 6.65 -1.32 13.46
CA MET A 211 7.79 -0.51 13.03
C MET A 211 8.70 -0.17 14.21
N LEU A 212 9.97 0.11 13.91
CA LEU A 212 10.92 0.66 14.89
C LEU A 212 10.91 2.19 14.87
N PRO A 213 11.38 2.86 15.93
CA PRO A 213 11.49 4.31 15.95
C PRO A 213 12.56 4.70 14.94
N TYR A 214 12.24 5.66 14.07
CA TYR A 214 13.12 6.00 12.94
C TYR A 214 13.71 7.42 13.03
N SER A 215 13.31 8.22 14.03
CA SER A 215 13.86 9.56 14.25
C SER A 215 14.24 9.74 15.71
N PRO A 216 15.15 10.68 16.04
CA PRO A 216 15.51 10.93 17.44
C PRO A 216 14.29 11.30 18.29
N LEU A 217 13.35 12.09 17.74
CA LEU A 217 12.06 12.37 18.38
C LEU A 217 11.35 11.08 18.79
N HIS A 218 11.16 10.14 17.87
CA HIS A 218 10.46 8.89 18.16
C HIS A 218 11.16 8.08 19.25
N HIS A 219 12.50 7.98 19.23
CA HIS A 219 13.24 7.29 20.29
C HIS A 219 13.03 7.92 21.66
N LEU A 220 12.99 9.25 21.75
CA LEU A 220 12.75 9.98 23.00
C LEU A 220 11.33 9.79 23.55
N LEU A 221 10.38 9.29 22.76
CA LEU A 221 9.04 8.95 23.24
C LEU A 221 9.01 7.65 24.05
N PHE A 222 10.03 6.79 23.96
CA PHE A 222 10.09 5.53 24.71
C PHE A 222 10.88 5.70 26.01
N ASP A 223 10.57 4.86 27.00
CA ASP A 223 11.34 4.74 28.24
C ASP A 223 11.45 3.26 28.66
N GLN A 224 11.74 2.96 29.93
CA GLN A 224 11.86 1.56 30.39
C GLN A 224 10.52 0.84 30.52
N ASP A 225 9.43 1.56 30.81
CA ASP A 225 8.11 0.98 31.03
C ASP A 225 7.21 1.09 29.80
N ARG A 226 7.48 2.08 28.94
CA ARG A 226 6.73 2.34 27.71
C ARG A 226 7.50 1.80 26.52
N CYS A 227 7.12 0.60 26.08
CA CYS A 227 7.74 -0.09 24.95
C CYS A 227 6.88 -0.17 23.68
N PHE A 228 5.58 0.11 23.76
CA PHE A 228 4.64 -0.02 22.64
C PHE A 228 3.77 1.23 22.48
N LEU A 229 3.83 1.85 21.31
CA LEU A 229 3.00 3.01 20.97
C LEU A 229 2.23 2.73 19.69
N VAL A 230 0.95 3.08 19.63
CA VAL A 230 0.26 3.20 18.34
C VAL A 230 0.94 4.34 17.57
N ALA A 231 1.16 4.12 16.28
CA ALA A 231 1.71 5.11 15.35
C ALA A 231 0.93 5.05 14.04
N THR A 232 -0.20 5.75 13.96
CA THR A 232 -1.02 5.81 12.74
C THR A 232 -0.98 7.20 12.12
N SER A 233 -1.22 7.30 10.82
CA SER A 233 -1.25 8.58 10.09
C SER A 233 -2.12 9.64 10.78
N GLY A 234 -1.62 10.86 10.90
CA GLY A 234 -2.32 12.00 11.48
C GLY A 234 -3.24 12.66 10.46
N ASN A 235 -4.36 12.00 10.16
CA ASN A 235 -5.40 12.51 9.26
C ASN A 235 -6.78 12.10 9.73
N ARG A 236 -7.77 12.88 9.32
CA ARG A 236 -9.18 12.44 9.32
C ARG A 236 -9.38 11.41 8.20
N SER A 237 -10.22 10.40 8.42
CA SER A 237 -10.51 9.39 7.41
C SER A 237 -10.94 10.04 6.08
N GLY A 238 -10.33 9.62 4.96
CA GLY A 238 -10.55 10.19 3.62
C GLY A 238 -9.64 11.37 3.25
N GLN A 239 -8.89 11.96 4.19
CA GLN A 239 -7.95 13.07 3.91
C GLN A 239 -6.50 12.58 3.87
N SER A 240 -5.62 13.30 3.16
CA SER A 240 -4.17 13.07 3.21
C SER A 240 -3.59 13.36 4.60
N ILE A 241 -2.43 12.79 4.92
CA ILE A 241 -1.69 13.10 6.15
C ILE A 241 -1.46 14.61 6.31
N ALA A 242 -1.70 15.14 7.53
CA ALA A 242 -1.40 16.53 7.83
C ALA A 242 0.11 16.78 7.68
N ARG A 243 0.47 17.84 6.95
CA ARG A 243 1.87 18.26 6.70
C ARG A 243 2.26 19.42 7.61
N THR A 244 1.41 20.43 7.70
CA THR A 244 1.71 21.68 8.41
C THR A 244 1.10 21.68 9.82
N ASN A 245 1.64 22.53 10.70
CA ASN A 245 1.12 22.69 12.06
C ASN A 245 -0.34 23.19 12.05
N VAL A 246 -0.68 24.03 11.06
CA VAL A 246 -2.03 24.55 10.86
C VAL A 246 -2.96 23.42 10.40
N GLU A 247 -2.57 22.65 9.39
CA GLU A 247 -3.34 21.49 8.94
C GLU A 247 -3.60 20.50 10.07
N ALA A 248 -2.58 20.16 10.86
CA ALA A 248 -2.72 19.25 11.98
C ALA A 248 -3.72 19.78 13.01
N ARG A 249 -3.63 21.06 13.36
CA ARG A 249 -4.57 21.69 14.30
C ARG A 249 -5.99 21.71 13.73
N THR A 250 -6.18 21.96 12.44
CA THR A 250 -7.52 21.97 11.84
C THR A 250 -8.11 20.57 11.71
N GLN A 251 -7.32 19.57 11.31
CA GLN A 251 -7.82 18.23 11.00
C GLN A 251 -7.98 17.34 12.25
N LEU A 252 -7.09 17.51 13.25
CA LEU A 252 -6.90 16.56 14.34
C LEU A 252 -7.37 17.06 15.71
N LEU A 253 -7.89 18.29 15.81
CA LEU A 253 -8.35 18.85 17.10
C LEU A 253 -9.41 17.99 17.80
N ASP A 254 -10.33 17.40 17.03
CA ASP A 254 -11.38 16.52 17.56
C ASP A 254 -10.89 15.08 17.81
N ILE A 255 -9.61 14.80 17.56
CA ILE A 255 -9.03 13.46 17.64
C ILE A 255 -7.96 13.38 18.72
N ALA A 256 -6.96 14.26 18.66
CA ALA A 256 -5.85 14.32 19.61
C ALA A 256 -6.19 15.20 20.81
N ASP A 257 -5.77 14.76 22.00
CA ASP A 257 -5.89 15.53 23.24
C ASP A 257 -4.79 16.60 23.37
N ALA A 258 -3.64 16.37 22.73
CA ALA A 258 -2.53 17.30 22.67
C ALA A 258 -1.67 17.10 21.41
N PHE A 259 -0.84 18.10 21.11
CA PHE A 259 0.04 18.14 19.94
C PHE A 259 1.49 18.28 20.37
N VAL A 260 2.34 17.43 19.80
CA VAL A 260 3.81 17.53 19.89
C VAL A 260 4.29 17.98 18.52
N THR A 261 4.59 19.27 18.39
CA THR A 261 4.93 19.90 17.11
C THR A 261 6.32 20.53 17.13
N HIS A 262 6.79 21.01 15.99
CA HIS A 262 8.04 21.73 15.85
C HIS A 262 8.02 22.74 14.71
N ASP A 263 8.99 23.65 14.73
CA ASP A 263 9.15 24.76 13.78
C ASP A 263 9.87 24.36 12.48
N ARG A 264 10.56 23.22 12.40
CA ARG A 264 11.03 22.71 11.09
C ARG A 264 9.86 22.37 10.18
N GLU A 265 9.77 23.00 9.02
CA GLU A 265 8.77 22.66 8.01
C GLU A 265 9.02 21.26 7.42
N ILE A 266 7.93 20.58 7.07
CA ILE A 266 7.94 19.40 6.20
C ILE A 266 7.58 19.92 4.80
N CYS A 267 8.53 19.91 3.88
CA CYS A 267 8.35 20.46 2.53
C CYS A 267 7.31 19.67 1.73
N ILE A 268 7.37 18.34 1.76
CA ILE A 268 6.46 17.46 1.03
C ILE A 268 5.96 16.33 1.93
N ARG A 269 4.69 15.92 1.75
CA ARG A 269 4.09 14.79 2.48
C ARG A 269 4.80 13.50 2.10
N VAL A 270 5.14 12.67 3.09
CA VAL A 270 5.69 11.33 2.87
C VAL A 270 5.16 10.39 3.96
N GLU A 271 4.22 9.52 3.59
CA GLU A 271 3.68 8.52 4.52
C GLU A 271 4.70 7.39 4.78
N ASP A 272 4.49 6.64 5.87
CA ASP A 272 5.28 5.44 6.14
C ASP A 272 5.04 4.35 5.09
N SER A 273 6.14 3.74 4.63
CA SER A 273 6.08 2.56 3.77
C SER A 273 5.56 1.36 4.55
N VAL A 274 4.84 0.47 3.86
CA VAL A 274 4.26 -0.75 4.44
C VAL A 274 4.67 -1.94 3.59
N GLY A 275 5.11 -3.02 4.21
CA GLY A 275 5.49 -4.24 3.53
C GLY A 275 5.17 -5.50 4.34
N GLN A 276 5.44 -6.64 3.71
CA GLN A 276 5.32 -7.96 4.30
C GLN A 276 6.38 -8.90 3.72
N ILE A 277 6.77 -9.93 4.46
CA ILE A 277 7.66 -10.98 3.94
C ILE A 277 6.81 -12.17 3.46
N VAL A 278 6.89 -12.55 2.19
CA VAL A 278 6.27 -13.76 1.63
C VAL A 278 7.36 -14.63 1.05
N ASP A 279 7.43 -15.90 1.47
CA ASP A 279 8.48 -16.86 1.07
C ASP A 279 9.89 -16.23 1.11
N GLU A 280 10.25 -15.67 2.27
CA GLU A 280 11.55 -15.02 2.55
C GLU A 280 11.83 -13.70 1.79
N HIS A 281 10.92 -13.24 0.93
CA HIS A 281 11.08 -12.02 0.15
C HIS A 281 10.19 -10.86 0.63
N LEU A 282 10.75 -9.66 0.67
CA LEU A 282 9.99 -8.44 0.94
C LEU A 282 9.08 -8.09 -0.25
N GLN A 283 7.79 -7.98 0.03
CA GLN A 283 6.78 -7.42 -0.86
C GLN A 283 6.29 -6.10 -0.25
N LEU A 284 6.50 -5.00 -0.97
CA LEU A 284 5.93 -3.72 -0.57
C LEU A 284 4.43 -3.71 -0.87
N LEU A 285 3.63 -3.25 0.10
CA LEU A 285 2.21 -2.93 -0.06
C LEU A 285 2.00 -1.43 -0.27
N ARG A 286 2.95 -0.63 0.22
CA ARG A 286 3.01 0.82 0.04
C ARG A 286 4.47 1.27 -0.02
N ARG A 287 4.86 1.91 -1.12
CA ARG A 287 6.19 2.53 -1.32
C ARG A 287 6.09 4.03 -1.06
N SER A 288 6.81 4.53 -0.04
CA SER A 288 6.81 5.95 0.35
C SER A 288 8.10 6.30 1.12
N ARG A 289 8.04 6.67 2.42
CA ARG A 289 9.21 7.03 3.23
C ARG A 289 10.25 5.92 3.24
N GLY A 290 11.53 6.31 3.18
CA GLY A 290 12.66 5.37 3.11
C GLY A 290 12.99 4.90 1.69
N TYR A 291 12.07 5.03 0.74
CA TYR A 291 12.27 4.57 -0.64
C TYR A 291 12.20 5.70 -1.67
N VAL A 292 11.47 6.77 -1.39
CA VAL A 292 11.34 7.90 -2.32
C VAL A 292 12.43 8.93 -2.01
N PRO A 293 13.21 9.39 -3.03
CA PRO A 293 13.00 9.26 -4.47
C PRO A 293 14.05 8.34 -5.12
N GLU A 294 14.34 7.18 -4.52
CA GLU A 294 15.31 6.24 -5.08
C GLU A 294 14.91 5.84 -6.51
N SER A 295 15.85 5.97 -7.44
CA SER A 295 15.70 5.55 -8.82
C SER A 295 16.13 4.09 -9.03
N PHE A 296 15.50 3.39 -9.97
CA PHE A 296 15.92 2.05 -10.39
C PHE A 296 15.89 1.92 -11.92
N PRO A 297 16.69 0.99 -12.49
CA PRO A 297 16.73 0.77 -13.94
C PRO A 297 15.40 0.21 -14.46
N TYR A 298 15.12 0.49 -15.74
CA TYR A 298 13.96 0.00 -16.46
C TYR A 298 14.35 -0.31 -17.92
N PRO A 299 13.62 -1.18 -18.63
CA PRO A 299 13.97 -1.57 -19.99
C PRO A 299 13.72 -0.44 -20.99
N LEU A 300 14.74 -0.13 -21.79
CA LEU A 300 14.68 0.89 -22.84
C LEU A 300 14.30 0.27 -24.19
N PRO A 301 13.52 0.98 -25.04
CA PRO A 301 13.33 0.60 -26.44
C PRO A 301 14.65 0.59 -27.20
N ASN A 302 14.81 -0.38 -28.11
CA ASN A 302 16.00 -0.47 -28.96
C ASN A 302 16.13 0.74 -29.90
N GLY A 303 17.35 1.27 -30.05
CA GLY A 303 17.66 2.33 -31.01
C GLY A 303 17.29 3.74 -30.57
N LEU A 304 16.94 3.95 -29.29
CA LEU A 304 16.67 5.29 -28.76
C LEU A 304 17.98 6.08 -28.53
N SER A 305 18.14 7.22 -29.21
CA SER A 305 19.32 8.10 -29.04
C SER A 305 19.22 9.02 -27.82
N SER A 306 18.00 9.39 -27.41
CA SER A 306 17.73 10.21 -26.22
C SER A 306 16.41 9.81 -25.59
N VAL A 307 16.39 9.69 -24.26
CA VAL A 307 15.19 9.35 -23.48
C VAL A 307 14.48 10.65 -23.07
N PRO A 308 13.22 10.90 -23.48
CA PRO A 308 12.45 12.02 -22.98
C PRO A 308 12.08 11.81 -21.50
N ILE A 309 11.67 12.88 -20.83
CA ILE A 309 11.02 12.71 -19.53
C ILE A 309 9.60 12.20 -19.77
N VAL A 310 9.30 11.02 -19.22
CA VAL A 310 7.99 10.38 -19.35
C VAL A 310 7.35 10.28 -17.98
N MET A 311 6.08 10.67 -17.88
CA MET A 311 5.29 10.51 -16.66
C MET A 311 4.32 9.33 -16.80
N GLY A 312 4.18 8.49 -15.78
CA GLY A 312 3.03 7.62 -15.59
C GLY A 312 2.18 8.19 -14.47
N ALA A 313 0.90 8.46 -14.71
CA ALA A 313 0.08 9.26 -13.79
C ALA A 313 -0.45 8.51 -12.56
N GLY A 314 -0.51 7.19 -12.63
CA GLY A 314 -1.13 6.30 -11.67
C GLY A 314 -2.61 6.03 -11.93
N ALA A 315 -3.25 5.36 -10.98
CA ALA A 315 -4.70 5.17 -10.90
C ALA A 315 -5.33 6.13 -9.88
N GLU A 316 -6.65 6.12 -9.70
CA GLU A 316 -7.32 6.93 -8.69
C GLU A 316 -7.06 6.45 -7.26
N TRP A 317 -7.05 5.12 -7.06
CA TRP A 317 -6.86 4.50 -5.75
C TRP A 317 -5.38 4.28 -5.44
N LYS A 318 -4.99 4.49 -4.18
CA LYS A 318 -3.62 4.29 -3.68
C LYS A 318 -2.53 4.92 -4.58
N ASN A 319 -2.85 6.04 -5.21
CA ASN A 319 -2.08 6.63 -6.29
C ASN A 319 -0.60 6.83 -5.94
N THR A 320 0.22 6.56 -6.95
CA THR A 320 1.57 7.10 -7.13
C THR A 320 1.66 7.59 -8.57
N PHE A 321 2.56 8.52 -8.86
CA PHE A 321 3.00 8.79 -10.23
C PHE A 321 4.47 8.38 -10.40
N CYS A 322 4.91 8.18 -11.63
CA CYS A 322 6.26 7.77 -11.97
C CYS A 322 6.87 8.72 -12.98
N LEU A 323 8.14 9.06 -12.82
CA LEU A 323 8.95 9.80 -13.80
C LEU A 323 10.08 8.92 -14.31
N LEU A 324 10.18 8.78 -15.63
CA LEU A 324 11.29 8.13 -16.32
C LEU A 324 12.21 9.18 -16.93
N ASN A 325 13.50 8.94 -16.87
CA ASN A 325 14.52 9.65 -17.65
C ASN A 325 15.72 8.73 -17.91
N ALA A 326 16.75 9.24 -18.58
CA ALA A 326 17.96 8.48 -18.91
C ALA A 326 18.69 7.82 -17.71
N ASN A 327 18.43 8.26 -16.47
CA ASN A 327 19.08 7.75 -15.26
C ASN A 327 18.23 6.69 -14.52
N GLY A 328 16.96 6.49 -14.89
CA GLY A 328 16.10 5.50 -14.25
C GLY A 328 14.66 5.97 -14.02
N ALA A 329 13.90 5.10 -13.36
CA ALA A 329 12.52 5.32 -12.96
C ALA A 329 12.46 5.80 -11.52
N VAL A 330 11.76 6.90 -11.26
CA VAL A 330 11.48 7.41 -9.92
C VAL A 330 9.98 7.41 -9.70
N ILE A 331 9.53 6.65 -8.71
CA ILE A 331 8.11 6.62 -8.31
C ILE A 331 7.95 7.58 -7.13
N SER A 332 6.85 8.33 -7.14
CA SER A 332 6.48 9.24 -6.06
C SER A 332 6.22 8.51 -4.75
N GLN A 333 6.09 9.29 -3.68
CA GLN A 333 5.45 8.81 -2.47
C GLN A 333 4.00 8.36 -2.74
N HIS A 334 3.47 7.55 -1.83
CA HIS A 334 2.05 7.24 -1.81
C HIS A 334 1.24 8.52 -1.56
N ILE A 335 0.42 8.90 -2.53
CA ILE A 335 -0.47 10.06 -2.46
C ILE A 335 -1.77 9.71 -1.73
N GLY A 336 -2.20 8.45 -1.86
CA GLY A 336 -3.49 7.98 -1.37
C GLY A 336 -4.54 7.98 -2.47
N ASP A 337 -5.81 8.05 -2.09
CA ASP A 337 -6.91 8.05 -3.04
C ASP A 337 -7.14 9.47 -3.58
N VAL A 338 -7.28 9.62 -4.90
CA VAL A 338 -7.40 10.92 -5.60
C VAL A 338 -8.84 11.09 -6.11
N ASP A 339 -9.80 11.05 -5.18
CA ASP A 339 -11.24 11.03 -5.45
C ASP A 339 -11.93 12.39 -5.22
N SER A 340 -11.16 13.44 -4.92
CA SER A 340 -11.65 14.82 -4.79
C SER A 340 -10.62 15.84 -5.28
N GLU A 341 -11.07 17.08 -5.54
CA GLU A 341 -10.20 18.21 -5.89
C GLU A 341 -9.15 18.50 -4.81
N GLN A 342 -9.44 18.22 -3.53
CA GLN A 342 -8.46 18.40 -2.46
C GLN A 342 -7.30 17.40 -2.59
N GLN A 343 -7.56 16.11 -2.84
CA GLN A 343 -6.46 15.16 -3.06
C GLN A 343 -5.80 15.36 -4.42
N LEU A 344 -6.53 15.81 -5.44
CA LEU A 344 -5.94 16.19 -6.72
C LEU A 344 -4.95 17.35 -6.59
N ALA A 345 -5.23 18.33 -5.72
CA ALA A 345 -4.27 19.39 -5.40
C ALA A 345 -2.99 18.85 -4.73
N VAL A 346 -3.11 17.86 -3.84
CA VAL A 346 -1.95 17.17 -3.23
C VAL A 346 -1.15 16.40 -4.29
N TRP A 347 -1.83 15.77 -5.24
CA TRP A 347 -1.19 15.12 -6.37
C TRP A 347 -0.41 16.13 -7.24
N ARG A 348 -1.01 17.28 -7.58
CA ARG A 348 -0.33 18.35 -8.34
C ARG A 348 0.89 18.91 -7.61
N GLU A 349 0.78 19.12 -6.28
CA GLU A 349 1.91 19.56 -5.44
C GLU A 349 3.07 18.57 -5.53
N ALA A 350 2.78 17.26 -5.44
CA ALA A 350 3.79 16.21 -5.53
C ALA A 350 4.41 16.10 -6.94
N VAL A 351 3.60 16.18 -8.01
CA VAL A 351 4.09 16.17 -9.41
C VAL A 351 5.03 17.36 -9.65
N ALA A 352 4.63 18.56 -9.22
CA ALA A 352 5.44 19.76 -9.36
C ALA A 352 6.78 19.65 -8.59
N HIS A 353 6.73 19.14 -7.35
CA HIS A 353 7.91 18.97 -6.51
C HIS A 353 8.92 17.98 -7.11
N LEU A 354 8.48 16.77 -7.47
CA LEU A 354 9.38 15.74 -7.99
C LEU A 354 9.90 16.07 -9.40
N THR A 355 9.07 16.71 -10.23
CA THR A 355 9.49 17.21 -11.55
C THR A 355 10.52 18.33 -11.42
N GLY A 356 10.43 19.17 -10.39
CA GLY A 356 11.40 20.23 -10.11
C GLY A 356 12.83 19.73 -9.84
N PHE A 357 13.02 18.42 -9.61
CA PHE A 357 14.33 17.79 -9.49
C PHE A 357 14.89 17.22 -10.80
N MET A 358 14.11 17.31 -11.88
CA MET A 358 14.49 16.84 -13.21
C MET A 358 15.05 17.99 -14.06
N ASP A 359 15.93 17.66 -14.99
CA ASP A 359 16.49 18.61 -15.97
C ASP A 359 15.47 18.88 -17.11
N GLY A 360 14.19 19.10 -16.77
CA GLY A 360 13.11 19.36 -17.73
C GLY A 360 11.72 18.93 -17.24
N ASN A 361 10.70 19.14 -18.08
CA ASN A 361 9.32 18.73 -17.84
C ASN A 361 8.96 17.46 -18.63
N PRO A 362 8.00 16.64 -18.16
CA PRO A 362 7.48 15.52 -18.94
C PRO A 362 6.92 15.97 -20.30
N THR A 363 7.38 15.33 -21.36
CA THR A 363 6.87 15.55 -22.73
C THR A 363 5.94 14.43 -23.19
N VAL A 364 5.93 13.31 -22.47
CA VAL A 364 5.08 12.14 -22.70
C VAL A 364 4.42 11.75 -21.37
N VAL A 365 3.14 11.40 -21.40
CA VAL A 365 2.40 10.88 -20.25
C VAL A 365 1.62 9.62 -20.61
N GLY A 366 1.79 8.57 -19.80
CA GLY A 366 0.93 7.39 -19.75
C GLY A 366 -0.13 7.56 -18.67
N PHE A 367 -1.39 7.26 -18.98
CA PHE A 367 -2.50 7.43 -18.05
C PHE A 367 -3.59 6.38 -18.26
N ASP A 368 -4.37 6.08 -17.22
CA ASP A 368 -5.52 5.18 -17.30
C ASP A 368 -6.67 5.87 -18.07
N PRO A 369 -7.20 5.27 -19.16
CA PRO A 369 -8.27 5.89 -19.93
C PRO A 369 -9.65 5.86 -19.26
N HIS A 370 -9.77 5.40 -18.00
CA HIS A 370 -11.04 5.41 -17.27
C HIS A 370 -11.69 6.81 -17.29
N PRO A 371 -12.90 6.96 -17.86
CA PRO A 371 -13.48 8.28 -18.14
C PRO A 371 -13.86 9.07 -16.89
N ALA A 372 -14.14 8.40 -15.77
CA ALA A 372 -14.49 9.05 -14.50
C ALA A 372 -13.30 9.44 -13.59
N TYR A 373 -12.06 9.10 -13.95
CA TYR A 373 -10.92 9.42 -13.08
C TYR A 373 -10.56 10.91 -13.14
N LEU A 374 -10.48 11.55 -11.98
CA LEU A 374 -10.09 12.97 -11.88
C LEU A 374 -8.69 13.24 -12.45
N ILE A 375 -7.76 12.29 -12.27
CA ILE A 375 -6.40 12.36 -12.83
C ILE A 375 -6.44 12.34 -14.36
N THR A 376 -7.34 11.54 -14.95
CA THR A 376 -7.51 11.45 -16.40
C THR A 376 -8.04 12.76 -16.96
N GLU A 377 -9.05 13.36 -16.32
CA GLU A 377 -9.53 14.69 -16.69
C GLU A 377 -8.44 15.77 -16.59
N GLU A 378 -7.64 15.75 -15.52
CA GLU A 378 -6.52 16.67 -15.30
C GLU A 378 -5.51 16.60 -16.45
N ILE A 379 -5.13 15.39 -16.85
CA ILE A 379 -4.17 15.15 -17.92
C ILE A 379 -4.72 15.59 -19.26
N LEU A 380 -5.96 15.25 -19.58
CA LEU A 380 -6.55 15.56 -20.88
C LEU A 380 -6.79 17.06 -21.07
N HIS A 381 -7.27 17.75 -20.03
CA HIS A 381 -7.77 19.12 -20.18
C HIS A 381 -6.90 20.21 -19.57
N ARG A 382 -6.05 19.91 -18.57
CA ARG A 382 -5.28 20.94 -17.85
C ARG A 382 -3.78 20.82 -18.04
N MET A 383 -3.24 19.62 -18.25
CA MET A 383 -1.82 19.44 -18.49
C MET A 383 -1.44 19.68 -19.96
N SER A 384 -0.44 20.55 -20.15
CA SER A 384 0.17 20.85 -21.46
C SER A 384 1.32 19.90 -21.77
N ILE A 385 1.01 18.61 -21.98
CA ILE A 385 1.96 17.57 -22.37
C ILE A 385 1.69 17.16 -23.82
N SER A 386 2.74 17.09 -24.64
CA SER A 386 2.63 16.86 -26.09
C SER A 386 2.07 15.49 -26.45
N TRP A 387 2.50 14.44 -25.74
CA TRP A 387 2.09 13.05 -26.02
C TRP A 387 1.33 12.48 -24.85
N LYS A 388 0.02 12.26 -25.02
CA LYS A 388 -0.86 11.65 -24.02
C LYS A 388 -1.22 10.26 -24.52
N ILE A 389 -0.71 9.23 -23.87
CA ILE A 389 -0.84 7.83 -24.31
C ILE A 389 -1.75 7.09 -23.33
N PRO A 390 -2.93 6.61 -23.76
CA PRO A 390 -3.78 5.79 -22.90
C PRO A 390 -3.12 4.44 -22.65
N VAL A 391 -3.13 4.01 -21.40
CA VAL A 391 -2.62 2.71 -20.95
C VAL A 391 -3.67 2.07 -20.04
N TYR A 392 -4.33 1.03 -20.54
CA TYR A 392 -5.38 0.33 -19.80
C TYR A 392 -4.85 -0.30 -18.51
N HIS A 393 -5.72 -0.32 -17.50
CA HIS A 393 -5.37 -0.65 -16.12
C HIS A 393 -4.56 -1.95 -15.97
N HIS A 394 -5.05 -3.04 -16.55
CA HIS A 394 -4.43 -4.36 -16.44
C HIS A 394 -3.16 -4.49 -17.29
N HIS A 395 -3.04 -3.73 -18.38
CA HIS A 395 -1.79 -3.64 -19.15
C HIS A 395 -0.70 -2.93 -18.35
N ALA A 396 -1.06 -1.89 -17.60
CA ALA A 396 -0.12 -1.21 -16.73
C ALA A 396 0.34 -2.07 -15.55
N HIS A 397 -0.54 -2.91 -14.97
CA HIS A 397 -0.12 -3.93 -13.99
C HIS A 397 0.90 -4.91 -14.58
N LEU A 398 0.57 -5.52 -15.73
CA LEU A 398 1.48 -6.40 -16.48
C LEU A 398 2.85 -5.74 -16.70
N ALA A 399 2.85 -4.53 -17.28
CA ALA A 399 4.05 -3.77 -17.60
C ALA A 399 4.84 -3.35 -16.35
N SER A 400 4.18 -3.07 -15.22
CA SER A 400 4.87 -2.67 -13.98
C SER A 400 5.77 -3.79 -13.46
N CYS A 401 5.25 -5.03 -13.41
CA CYS A 401 6.04 -6.18 -12.98
C CYS A 401 7.17 -6.48 -13.98
N MET A 402 6.88 -6.42 -15.28
CA MET A 402 7.90 -6.57 -16.33
C MET A 402 9.02 -5.54 -16.19
N ALA A 403 8.68 -4.27 -15.97
CA ALA A 403 9.64 -3.18 -15.85
C ALA A 403 10.56 -3.36 -14.64
N GLU A 404 10.00 -3.77 -13.50
CA GLU A 404 10.77 -4.05 -12.28
C GLU A 404 11.84 -5.12 -12.49
N HIS A 405 11.51 -6.16 -13.25
CA HIS A 405 12.37 -7.30 -13.58
C HIS A 405 13.16 -7.14 -14.89
N GLN A 406 13.05 -5.98 -15.55
CA GLN A 406 13.71 -5.66 -16.83
C GLN A 406 13.38 -6.67 -17.95
N LEU A 407 12.15 -7.21 -17.95
CA LEU A 407 11.65 -8.11 -18.97
C LEU A 407 11.11 -7.29 -20.16
N ALA A 408 11.69 -7.47 -21.34
CA ALA A 408 11.23 -6.78 -22.56
C ALA A 408 10.53 -7.72 -23.56
N ALA A 409 10.74 -9.03 -23.44
CA ALA A 409 10.06 -10.03 -24.26
C ALA A 409 8.60 -10.21 -23.77
N PRO A 410 7.71 -10.72 -24.63
CA PRO A 410 6.35 -11.06 -24.22
C PRO A 410 6.31 -12.06 -23.06
N VAL A 411 5.40 -11.84 -22.11
CA VAL A 411 5.19 -12.68 -20.92
C VAL A 411 3.72 -13.10 -20.81
N ILE A 412 3.44 -14.08 -19.95
CA ILE A 412 2.07 -14.36 -19.48
C ILE A 412 1.84 -13.55 -18.20
N GLY A 413 0.80 -12.72 -18.16
CA GLY A 413 0.42 -11.93 -17.00
C GLY A 413 -0.78 -12.54 -16.29
N CYS A 414 -0.64 -12.91 -15.01
CA CYS A 414 -1.78 -13.22 -14.15
C CYS A 414 -2.19 -11.96 -13.40
N ILE A 415 -3.12 -11.20 -13.96
CA ILE A 415 -3.54 -9.90 -13.43
C ILE A 415 -4.82 -10.06 -12.62
N LEU A 416 -4.68 -10.12 -11.29
CA LEU A 416 -5.80 -10.30 -10.35
C LEU A 416 -5.97 -9.05 -9.48
N ASP A 417 -7.10 -8.38 -9.63
CA ASP A 417 -7.38 -7.10 -9.00
C ASP A 417 -8.85 -6.97 -8.54
N GLY A 418 -9.18 -5.87 -7.87
CA GLY A 418 -10.53 -5.50 -7.51
C GLY A 418 -11.37 -5.08 -8.71
N THR A 419 -10.98 -4.03 -9.42
CA THR A 419 -11.71 -3.53 -10.59
C THR A 419 -10.79 -2.61 -11.37
N GLY A 420 -10.56 -2.92 -12.63
CA GLY A 420 -9.88 -2.01 -13.56
C GLY A 420 -10.66 -1.90 -14.87
N TYR A 421 -10.54 -0.74 -15.52
CA TYR A 421 -11.25 -0.45 -16.76
C TYR A 421 -10.58 -1.15 -17.95
N GLY A 422 -11.38 -1.94 -18.67
CA GLY A 422 -10.97 -2.65 -19.87
C GLY A 422 -11.14 -1.83 -21.15
N PRO A 423 -10.47 -2.21 -22.25
CA PRO A 423 -10.65 -1.62 -23.58
C PRO A 423 -12.03 -1.83 -24.20
N ASP A 424 -12.84 -2.71 -23.65
CA ASP A 424 -14.20 -3.06 -24.07
C ASP A 424 -15.28 -2.40 -23.20
N ASP A 425 -14.91 -1.34 -22.46
CA ASP A 425 -15.76 -0.64 -21.48
C ASP A 425 -16.27 -1.52 -20.33
N SER A 426 -15.71 -2.72 -20.17
CA SER A 426 -16.07 -3.63 -19.09
C SER A 426 -15.10 -3.56 -17.91
N LEU A 427 -15.52 -4.13 -16.77
CA LEU A 427 -14.75 -4.14 -15.54
C LEU A 427 -14.00 -5.47 -15.38
N TRP A 428 -12.68 -5.37 -15.44
CA TRP A 428 -11.75 -6.49 -15.37
C TRP A 428 -11.19 -6.69 -13.95
N GLY A 429 -10.65 -7.87 -13.67
CA GLY A 429 -9.95 -8.13 -12.40
C GLY A 429 -9.52 -9.58 -12.16
N PHE A 430 -9.67 -10.48 -13.12
CA PHE A 430 -9.14 -11.85 -13.10
C PHE A 430 -8.80 -12.21 -14.54
N GLU A 431 -7.67 -11.68 -14.98
CA GLU A 431 -7.25 -11.73 -16.37
C GLU A 431 -5.93 -12.49 -16.49
N ILE A 432 -5.88 -13.43 -17.43
CA ILE A 432 -4.65 -14.01 -17.94
C ILE A 432 -4.36 -13.35 -19.28
N LEU A 433 -3.37 -12.47 -19.27
CA LEU A 433 -2.94 -11.72 -20.44
C LEU A 433 -1.69 -12.37 -21.03
N THR A 434 -1.47 -12.15 -22.33
CA THR A 434 -0.14 -12.31 -22.93
C THR A 434 0.26 -10.99 -23.58
N GLY A 435 1.52 -10.58 -23.47
CA GLY A 435 1.93 -9.31 -24.07
C GLY A 435 3.24 -8.75 -23.55
N ASP A 436 3.53 -7.53 -24.00
CA ASP A 436 4.73 -6.78 -23.70
C ASP A 436 4.40 -5.29 -23.43
N PHE A 437 5.39 -4.39 -23.53
CA PHE A 437 5.16 -2.96 -23.32
C PHE A 437 4.36 -2.26 -24.43
N LEU A 438 4.20 -2.88 -25.59
CA LEU A 438 3.53 -2.29 -26.75
C LEU A 438 2.07 -2.67 -26.79
N GLY A 439 1.76 -3.93 -26.49
CA GLY A 439 0.40 -4.45 -26.52
C GLY A 439 0.20 -5.70 -25.68
N PHE A 440 -1.05 -6.13 -25.61
CA PHE A 440 -1.45 -7.34 -24.91
C PHE A 440 -2.66 -7.98 -25.57
N GLU A 441 -2.84 -9.27 -25.34
CA GLU A 441 -4.01 -10.08 -25.68
C GLU A 441 -4.64 -10.64 -24.41
N ARG A 442 -5.96 -10.57 -24.31
CA ARG A 442 -6.74 -11.17 -23.22
C ARG A 442 -6.98 -12.65 -23.54
N ALA A 443 -6.11 -13.53 -23.02
CA ALA A 443 -6.09 -14.93 -23.40
C ALA A 443 -7.12 -15.79 -22.65
N ILE A 444 -7.17 -15.65 -21.32
CA ILE A 444 -8.16 -16.34 -20.46
C ILE A 444 -8.67 -15.36 -19.40
N HIS A 445 -9.95 -15.39 -19.08
CA HIS A 445 -10.50 -14.59 -17.99
C HIS A 445 -11.57 -15.33 -17.21
N MET A 446 -11.91 -14.87 -16.01
CA MET A 446 -13.07 -15.39 -15.29
C MET A 446 -14.36 -15.07 -16.05
N GLU A 447 -15.34 -15.97 -16.01
CA GLU A 447 -16.67 -15.66 -16.57
C GLU A 447 -17.28 -14.40 -15.92
N PRO A 448 -18.02 -13.57 -16.67
CA PRO A 448 -18.64 -12.36 -16.11
C PRO A 448 -19.68 -12.68 -15.04
N LEU A 449 -19.62 -11.97 -13.91
CA LEU A 449 -20.59 -12.03 -12.82
C LEU A 449 -21.27 -10.67 -12.65
N VAL A 450 -22.54 -10.67 -12.27
CA VAL A 450 -23.28 -9.42 -12.02
C VAL A 450 -22.74 -8.77 -10.74
N LEU A 451 -22.53 -7.45 -10.76
CA LEU A 451 -22.15 -6.65 -9.60
C LEU A 451 -23.36 -5.83 -9.12
N PRO A 452 -24.29 -6.43 -8.37
CA PRO A 452 -25.50 -5.74 -7.95
C PRO A 452 -25.15 -4.60 -7.00
N GLY A 453 -25.73 -3.43 -7.23
CA GLY A 453 -25.41 -2.19 -6.50
C GLY A 453 -24.13 -1.45 -6.93
N GLY A 454 -23.36 -1.96 -7.90
CA GLY A 454 -22.16 -1.29 -8.40
C GLY A 454 -21.12 -1.07 -7.29
N GLU A 455 -20.65 0.17 -7.10
CA GLU A 455 -19.69 0.52 -6.03
C GLU A 455 -20.18 0.16 -4.62
N ALA A 456 -21.49 0.12 -4.39
CA ALA A 456 -22.04 -0.26 -3.09
C ALA A 456 -21.60 -1.67 -2.68
N ALA A 457 -21.44 -2.59 -3.63
CA ALA A 457 -21.00 -3.96 -3.37
C ALA A 457 -19.55 -4.04 -2.86
N ILE A 458 -18.70 -3.05 -3.15
CA ILE A 458 -17.33 -2.97 -2.63
C ILE A 458 -17.35 -2.72 -1.11
N LYS A 459 -18.26 -1.84 -0.66
CA LYS A 459 -18.47 -1.56 0.78
C LYS A 459 -19.39 -2.57 1.46
N LYS A 460 -20.19 -3.32 0.69
CA LYS A 460 -21.16 -4.30 1.17
C LYS A 460 -20.99 -5.65 0.46
N PRO A 461 -19.91 -6.40 0.77
CA PRO A 461 -19.61 -7.70 0.18
C PRO A 461 -20.78 -8.71 0.12
N TRP A 462 -21.75 -8.64 1.04
CA TRP A 462 -22.94 -9.49 1.00
C TRP A 462 -23.73 -9.38 -0.31
N MET A 463 -23.71 -8.22 -0.97
CA MET A 463 -24.33 -8.03 -2.28
C MET A 463 -23.68 -8.91 -3.35
N MET A 464 -22.34 -9.02 -3.29
CA MET A 464 -21.60 -9.91 -4.18
C MET A 464 -21.80 -11.38 -3.78
N GLY A 465 -21.88 -11.68 -2.49
CA GLY A 465 -22.24 -13.02 -1.99
C GLY A 465 -23.58 -13.50 -2.52
N MET A 466 -24.58 -12.61 -2.61
CA MET A 466 -25.87 -12.90 -3.22
C MET A 466 -25.77 -13.19 -4.72
N SER A 467 -24.93 -12.45 -5.45
CA SER A 467 -24.66 -12.71 -6.88
C SER A 467 -24.00 -14.09 -7.09
N LEU A 468 -23.01 -14.46 -6.26
CA LEU A 468 -22.37 -15.77 -6.32
C LEU A 468 -23.34 -16.91 -6.01
N LEU A 469 -24.18 -16.74 -4.99
CA LEU A 469 -25.20 -17.71 -4.61
C LEU A 469 -26.23 -17.91 -5.72
N ALA A 470 -26.73 -16.82 -6.31
CA ALA A 470 -27.67 -16.89 -7.44
C ALA A 470 -27.03 -17.58 -8.66
N HIS A 471 -25.75 -17.32 -8.94
CA HIS A 471 -25.03 -18.00 -10.02
C HIS A 471 -24.85 -19.49 -9.75
N ALA A 472 -24.50 -19.87 -8.52
CA ALA A 472 -24.40 -21.27 -8.10
C ALA A 472 -25.74 -22.00 -8.29
N MET A 473 -26.86 -21.37 -7.90
CA MET A 473 -28.20 -21.94 -7.92
C MET A 473 -29.01 -21.58 -9.17
N LYS A 474 -28.38 -21.16 -10.27
CA LYS A 474 -29.08 -20.69 -11.48
C LYS A 474 -30.08 -21.71 -12.07
N ASP A 475 -29.85 -23.00 -11.82
CA ASP A 475 -30.73 -24.09 -12.29
C ASP A 475 -31.91 -24.37 -11.33
N GLU A 476 -31.97 -23.69 -10.19
CA GLU A 476 -32.90 -23.87 -9.07
C GLU A 476 -33.56 -22.52 -8.68
N SER A 477 -34.02 -21.77 -9.69
CA SER A 477 -34.38 -20.34 -9.61
C SER A 477 -35.35 -19.95 -8.50
N ASP A 478 -36.23 -20.86 -8.07
CA ASP A 478 -37.30 -20.57 -7.11
C ASP A 478 -36.86 -20.68 -5.62
N THR A 479 -35.60 -21.05 -5.38
CA THR A 479 -35.11 -21.37 -4.02
C THR A 479 -33.95 -20.50 -3.54
N TRP A 480 -33.15 -19.93 -4.43
CA TRP A 480 -31.93 -19.22 -4.06
C TRP A 480 -32.19 -17.96 -3.21
N GLU A 481 -33.31 -17.26 -3.43
CA GLU A 481 -33.70 -16.12 -2.58
C GLU A 481 -33.97 -16.54 -1.13
N LYS A 482 -34.47 -17.76 -0.90
CA LYS A 482 -34.72 -18.29 0.45
C LYS A 482 -33.40 -18.58 1.15
N VAL A 483 -32.47 -19.25 0.47
CA VAL A 483 -31.11 -19.50 0.98
C VAL A 483 -30.38 -18.17 1.26
N CYS A 484 -30.55 -17.18 0.37
CA CYS A 484 -30.02 -15.83 0.58
C CYS A 484 -30.59 -15.17 1.85
N GLN A 485 -31.87 -15.37 2.16
CA GLN A 485 -32.48 -14.86 3.40
C GLN A 485 -31.92 -15.55 4.65
N GLU A 486 -31.52 -16.82 4.55
CA GLU A 486 -30.91 -17.58 5.64
C GLU A 486 -29.46 -17.16 5.88
N LEU A 487 -28.67 -16.96 4.81
CA LEU A 487 -27.28 -16.49 4.92
C LEU A 487 -27.18 -15.01 5.30
N PHE A 488 -28.11 -14.17 4.85
CA PHE A 488 -28.08 -12.72 5.04
C PHE A 488 -29.36 -12.17 5.70
N PRO A 489 -29.72 -12.65 6.90
CA PRO A 489 -31.01 -12.34 7.53
C PRO A 489 -31.19 -10.83 7.81
N SER A 490 -30.10 -10.14 8.16
CA SER A 490 -30.09 -8.69 8.40
C SER A 490 -30.39 -7.84 7.17
N TYR A 491 -30.31 -8.43 5.97
CA TYR A 491 -30.48 -7.73 4.68
C TYR A 491 -31.74 -8.14 3.91
N LYS A 492 -32.65 -8.89 4.55
CA LYS A 492 -33.87 -9.43 3.92
C LYS A 492 -34.68 -8.39 3.14
N ALA A 493 -34.78 -7.16 3.64
CA ALA A 493 -35.52 -6.08 2.99
C ALA A 493 -34.94 -5.63 1.63
N TRP A 494 -33.66 -5.91 1.37
CA TRP A 494 -32.94 -5.49 0.17
C TRP A 494 -32.85 -6.60 -0.90
N ILE A 495 -33.14 -7.84 -0.54
CA ILE A 495 -32.96 -9.01 -1.42
C ILE A 495 -33.78 -8.88 -2.71
N SER A 496 -35.04 -8.44 -2.66
CA SER A 496 -35.85 -8.30 -3.88
C SER A 496 -35.28 -7.30 -4.89
N TRP A 497 -34.67 -6.21 -4.42
CA TRP A 497 -34.04 -5.20 -5.27
C TRP A 497 -32.79 -5.73 -5.98
N LEU A 498 -31.90 -6.41 -5.24
CA LEU A 498 -30.69 -7.00 -5.82
C LEU A 498 -31.03 -8.19 -6.71
N SER A 499 -32.09 -8.95 -6.40
CA SER A 499 -32.60 -10.02 -7.25
C SER A 499 -33.07 -9.47 -8.59
N ALA A 500 -33.77 -8.33 -8.61
CA ALA A 500 -34.15 -7.66 -9.85
C ALA A 500 -32.92 -7.25 -10.68
N GLN A 501 -31.82 -6.82 -10.06
CA GLN A 501 -30.56 -6.54 -10.76
C GLN A 501 -29.89 -7.81 -11.31
N ILE A 502 -29.77 -8.86 -10.50
CA ILE A 502 -29.13 -10.13 -10.88
C ILE A 502 -29.90 -10.81 -12.02
N ASN A 503 -31.23 -10.75 -11.99
CA ASN A 503 -32.09 -11.32 -13.03
C ASN A 503 -32.22 -10.43 -14.28
N GLY A 504 -31.57 -9.25 -14.31
CA GLY A 504 -31.58 -8.33 -15.45
C GLY A 504 -32.85 -7.48 -15.60
N HIS A 505 -33.72 -7.45 -14.59
CA HIS A 505 -34.88 -6.55 -14.55
C HIS A 505 -34.50 -5.11 -14.19
N LEU A 506 -33.35 -4.91 -13.54
CA LEU A 506 -32.75 -3.61 -13.25
C LEU A 506 -31.30 -3.59 -13.76
N PRO A 507 -30.78 -2.42 -14.18
CA PRO A 507 -29.42 -2.32 -14.67
C PRO A 507 -28.41 -2.60 -13.56
N SER A 508 -27.37 -3.34 -13.92
CA SER A 508 -26.22 -3.64 -13.07
C SER A 508 -25.02 -3.97 -13.96
N PRO A 509 -23.82 -3.45 -13.65
CA PRO A 509 -22.62 -3.81 -14.41
C PRO A 509 -22.23 -5.27 -14.16
N THR A 510 -21.44 -5.81 -15.08
CA THR A 510 -20.79 -7.11 -14.88
C THR A 510 -19.30 -6.91 -14.64
N VAL A 511 -18.71 -7.85 -13.89
CA VAL A 511 -17.29 -7.85 -13.54
C VAL A 511 -16.68 -9.21 -13.81
N THR A 512 -15.41 -9.20 -14.18
CA THR A 512 -14.56 -10.41 -14.28
C THR A 512 -13.52 -10.39 -13.16
N SER A 513 -13.93 -9.99 -11.95
CA SER A 513 -13.02 -9.60 -10.87
C SER A 513 -12.71 -10.70 -9.85
N ALA A 514 -11.42 -10.91 -9.59
CA ALA A 514 -10.94 -11.75 -8.49
C ALA A 514 -11.28 -11.12 -7.13
N GLY A 515 -11.09 -9.81 -6.96
CA GLY A 515 -11.42 -9.14 -5.69
C GLY A 515 -12.91 -9.30 -5.34
N ARG A 516 -13.81 -9.15 -6.31
CA ARG A 516 -15.25 -9.34 -6.10
C ARG A 516 -15.61 -10.80 -5.82
N LEU A 517 -14.96 -11.75 -6.49
CA LEU A 517 -15.12 -13.18 -6.15
C LEU A 517 -14.75 -13.46 -4.68
N PHE A 518 -13.61 -12.92 -4.21
CA PHE A 518 -13.17 -13.06 -2.82
C PHE A 518 -14.11 -12.36 -1.84
N ASP A 519 -14.57 -11.14 -2.15
CA ASP A 519 -15.52 -10.41 -1.33
C ASP A 519 -16.82 -11.22 -1.13
N GLY A 520 -17.37 -11.77 -2.23
CA GLY A 520 -18.59 -12.56 -2.18
C GLY A 520 -18.44 -13.85 -1.37
N VAL A 521 -17.35 -14.60 -1.56
CA VAL A 521 -17.07 -15.82 -0.78
C VAL A 521 -16.87 -15.49 0.70
N SER A 522 -16.14 -14.42 1.01
CA SER A 522 -15.97 -13.94 2.39
C SER A 522 -17.31 -13.59 3.05
N ALA A 523 -18.25 -13.05 2.29
CA ALA A 523 -19.58 -12.73 2.80
C ALA A 523 -20.42 -14.00 3.02
N MET A 524 -20.42 -14.95 2.08
CA MET A 524 -21.13 -16.23 2.20
C MET A 524 -20.67 -17.03 3.43
N LEU A 525 -19.40 -16.92 3.80
CA LEU A 525 -18.83 -17.53 5.01
C LEU A 525 -19.05 -16.72 6.30
N GLY A 526 -19.70 -15.56 6.21
CA GLY A 526 -19.99 -14.70 7.35
C GLY A 526 -18.79 -13.94 7.92
N PHE A 527 -17.63 -13.95 7.25
CA PHE A 527 -16.42 -13.26 7.74
C PHE A 527 -16.51 -11.74 7.57
N CYS A 528 -17.10 -11.28 6.47
CA CYS A 528 -17.24 -9.84 6.20
C CYS A 528 -18.48 -9.58 5.34
N LEU A 529 -19.50 -8.97 5.94
CA LEU A 529 -20.72 -8.57 5.23
C LEU A 529 -20.64 -7.10 4.77
N GLU A 530 -19.97 -6.25 5.54
CA GLU A 530 -19.72 -4.84 5.24
C GLU A 530 -18.27 -4.49 5.49
N SER A 531 -17.62 -3.86 4.52
CA SER A 531 -16.22 -3.43 4.55
C SER A 531 -16.10 -2.00 5.10
N SER A 532 -15.13 -1.79 5.98
CA SER A 532 -14.77 -0.50 6.57
C SER A 532 -13.53 0.13 5.91
N TYR A 533 -12.84 -0.64 5.07
CA TYR A 533 -11.76 -0.19 4.21
C TYR A 533 -11.67 -1.12 2.98
N GLU A 534 -10.98 -0.65 1.96
CA GLU A 534 -10.84 -1.38 0.70
C GLU A 534 -10.09 -2.71 0.86
N GLY A 535 -10.62 -3.78 0.26
CA GLY A 535 -10.03 -5.12 0.29
C GLY A 535 -10.22 -5.90 1.60
N GLU A 536 -10.96 -5.35 2.58
CA GLU A 536 -11.12 -5.98 3.91
C GLU A 536 -11.61 -7.43 3.82
N ALA A 537 -12.68 -7.70 3.07
CA ALA A 537 -13.25 -9.04 2.96
C ALA A 537 -12.27 -10.05 2.35
N ALA A 538 -11.59 -9.69 1.26
CA ALA A 538 -10.55 -10.51 0.65
C ALA A 538 -9.36 -10.79 1.59
N ILE A 539 -8.93 -9.78 2.36
CA ILE A 539 -7.84 -9.94 3.35
C ILE A 539 -8.26 -10.92 4.45
N LEU A 540 -9.47 -10.75 5.01
CA LEU A 540 -9.99 -11.61 6.07
C LEU A 540 -10.15 -13.06 5.59
N LEU A 541 -10.61 -13.27 4.36
CA LEU A 541 -10.69 -14.61 3.77
C LEU A 541 -9.32 -15.27 3.69
N GLY A 542 -8.28 -14.52 3.29
CA GLY A 542 -6.89 -15.00 3.25
C GLY A 542 -6.33 -15.36 4.64
N GLU A 543 -6.56 -14.51 5.63
CA GLU A 543 -6.17 -14.77 7.03
C GLU A 543 -6.82 -16.05 7.58
N LYS A 544 -8.08 -16.31 7.23
CA LYS A 544 -8.81 -17.52 7.63
C LYS A 544 -8.28 -18.79 6.95
N ALA A 545 -7.94 -18.71 5.66
CA ALA A 545 -7.31 -19.81 4.95
C ALA A 545 -5.91 -20.14 5.53
N GLU A 546 -5.13 -19.12 5.88
CA GLU A 546 -3.84 -19.31 6.52
C GLU A 546 -3.93 -19.90 7.92
N TRP A 547 -4.87 -19.40 8.72
CA TRP A 547 -5.14 -19.97 10.03
C TRP A 547 -5.46 -21.46 9.95
N TYR A 548 -6.28 -21.88 8.97
CA TYR A 548 -6.60 -23.30 8.77
C TYR A 548 -5.35 -24.14 8.48
N ARG A 549 -4.50 -23.68 7.55
CA ARG A 549 -3.26 -24.37 7.16
C ARG A 549 -2.34 -24.61 8.36
N GLU A 550 -2.27 -23.66 9.29
CA GLU A 550 -1.39 -23.73 10.46
C GLU A 550 -1.94 -24.60 11.61
N HIS A 551 -3.25 -24.72 11.75
CA HIS A 551 -3.89 -25.33 12.92
C HIS A 551 -4.60 -26.66 12.63
N ALA A 552 -4.85 -27.00 11.36
CA ALA A 552 -5.47 -28.27 11.01
C ALA A 552 -4.54 -29.45 11.36
N SER A 553 -5.07 -30.44 12.10
CA SER A 553 -4.34 -31.66 12.48
C SER A 553 -3.94 -32.53 11.28
N SER A 554 -4.73 -32.47 10.21
CA SER A 554 -4.44 -33.05 8.90
C SER A 554 -5.20 -32.25 7.84
N PHE A 555 -4.55 -31.90 6.75
CA PHE A 555 -5.21 -31.34 5.57
C PHE A 555 -4.74 -32.08 4.31
N CYS A 556 -5.66 -32.26 3.36
CA CYS A 556 -5.29 -32.75 2.03
C CYS A 556 -4.71 -31.58 1.24
N GLN A 557 -3.49 -31.73 0.71
CA GLN A 557 -2.85 -30.68 -0.08
C GLN A 557 -3.62 -30.36 -1.38
N ASP A 558 -4.38 -31.32 -1.90
CA ASP A 558 -5.15 -31.20 -3.14
C ASP A 558 -6.66 -31.03 -2.88
N GLU A 559 -7.06 -30.56 -1.71
CA GLU A 559 -8.46 -30.24 -1.45
C GLU A 559 -8.88 -29.00 -2.27
N ARG A 560 -9.61 -29.24 -3.36
CA ARG A 560 -10.08 -28.21 -4.29
C ARG A 560 -11.53 -28.45 -4.70
N TYR A 561 -12.16 -27.41 -5.21
CA TYR A 561 -13.43 -27.46 -5.88
C TYR A 561 -13.26 -27.67 -7.39
N SER A 562 -14.31 -28.19 -8.03
CA SER A 562 -14.33 -28.37 -9.49
C SER A 562 -14.50 -27.04 -10.22
N PHE A 563 -13.76 -26.85 -11.31
CA PHE A 563 -13.95 -25.75 -12.25
C PHE A 563 -13.64 -26.25 -13.67
N ALA A 564 -14.02 -25.46 -14.67
CA ALA A 564 -13.68 -25.73 -16.07
C ALA A 564 -13.13 -24.48 -16.73
N ILE A 565 -12.31 -24.65 -17.77
CA ILE A 565 -11.91 -23.58 -18.67
C ILE A 565 -12.51 -23.93 -20.03
N ASP A 566 -13.44 -23.12 -20.51
CA ASP A 566 -14.12 -23.33 -21.79
C ASP A 566 -14.08 -22.04 -22.62
N LYS A 567 -13.62 -22.15 -23.87
CA LYS A 567 -13.50 -21.03 -24.82
C LYS A 567 -12.81 -19.77 -24.25
N GLY A 568 -11.76 -19.96 -23.46
CA GLY A 568 -11.03 -18.85 -22.84
C GLY A 568 -11.67 -18.28 -21.57
N GLU A 569 -12.75 -18.88 -21.06
CA GLU A 569 -13.41 -18.45 -19.83
C GLU A 569 -13.27 -19.49 -18.72
N ILE A 570 -12.87 -19.05 -17.53
CA ILE A 570 -12.87 -19.87 -16.32
C ILE A 570 -14.30 -19.88 -15.75
N ARG A 571 -14.93 -21.06 -15.79
CA ARG A 571 -16.28 -21.32 -15.30
C ARG A 571 -16.24 -21.65 -13.80
N VAL A 572 -16.78 -20.74 -12.99
CA VAL A 572 -16.78 -20.84 -11.53
C VAL A 572 -18.07 -21.42 -10.96
N LYS A 573 -19.11 -21.61 -11.78
CA LYS A 573 -20.40 -22.18 -11.33
C LYS A 573 -20.27 -23.48 -10.53
N ALA A 574 -19.46 -24.44 -11.03
CA ALA A 574 -19.26 -25.73 -10.36
C ALA A 574 -18.60 -25.54 -8.99
N MET A 575 -17.56 -24.70 -8.92
CA MET A 575 -16.88 -24.35 -7.67
C MET A 575 -17.86 -23.74 -6.67
N LEU A 576 -18.68 -22.78 -7.10
CA LEU A 576 -19.62 -22.10 -6.22
C LEU A 576 -20.74 -23.04 -5.73
N LYS A 577 -21.19 -24.01 -6.55
CA LYS A 577 -22.14 -25.04 -6.13
C LYS A 577 -21.57 -25.92 -5.02
N GLU A 578 -20.36 -26.44 -5.22
CA GLU A 578 -19.70 -27.30 -4.23
C GLU A 578 -19.33 -26.52 -2.96
N LEU A 579 -18.92 -25.26 -3.10
CA LEU A 579 -18.65 -24.36 -1.98
C LEU A 579 -19.92 -24.09 -1.18
N LEU A 580 -21.04 -23.82 -1.85
CA LEU A 580 -22.32 -23.62 -1.19
C LEU A 580 -22.78 -24.90 -0.47
N ALA A 581 -22.57 -26.08 -1.05
CA ALA A 581 -22.85 -27.34 -0.38
C ALA A 581 -22.04 -27.49 0.91
N ASP A 582 -20.74 -27.19 0.88
CA ASP A 582 -19.90 -27.22 2.09
C ASP A 582 -20.42 -26.25 3.18
N ILE A 583 -20.93 -25.07 2.79
CA ILE A 583 -21.54 -24.10 3.72
C ILE A 583 -22.84 -24.65 4.33
N LEU A 584 -23.72 -25.22 3.50
CA LEU A 584 -25.01 -25.77 3.94
C LEU A 584 -24.85 -27.04 4.79
N ASP A 585 -23.79 -27.81 4.55
CA ASP A 585 -23.39 -28.96 5.37
C ASP A 585 -22.64 -28.56 6.66
N HIS A 586 -22.52 -27.25 6.93
CA HIS A 586 -21.85 -26.70 8.10
C HIS A 586 -20.36 -27.11 8.24
N SER A 587 -19.66 -27.24 7.11
CA SER A 587 -18.21 -27.40 7.13
C SER A 587 -17.52 -26.20 7.80
N PRO A 588 -16.37 -26.40 8.49
CA PRO A 588 -15.64 -25.31 9.11
C PRO A 588 -15.34 -24.19 8.10
N PRO A 589 -15.76 -22.93 8.33
CA PRO A 589 -15.58 -21.84 7.37
C PRO A 589 -14.13 -21.62 6.96
N GLU A 590 -13.19 -21.80 7.88
CA GLU A 590 -11.75 -21.72 7.63
C GLU A 590 -11.25 -22.79 6.64
N ARG A 591 -11.83 -24.00 6.66
CA ARG A 591 -11.53 -25.06 5.67
C ARG A 591 -12.06 -24.67 4.29
N VAL A 592 -13.27 -24.13 4.22
CA VAL A 592 -13.86 -23.67 2.95
C VAL A 592 -13.01 -22.54 2.35
N ALA A 593 -12.56 -21.60 3.17
CA ALA A 593 -11.62 -20.56 2.75
C ALA A 593 -10.32 -21.15 2.20
N TRP A 594 -9.73 -22.14 2.87
CA TRP A 594 -8.53 -22.85 2.38
C TRP A 594 -8.76 -23.53 1.03
N LYS A 595 -9.82 -24.32 0.91
CA LYS A 595 -10.19 -25.05 -0.31
C LYS A 595 -10.48 -24.09 -1.49
N PHE A 596 -11.09 -22.95 -1.21
CA PHE A 596 -11.28 -21.87 -2.18
C PHE A 596 -9.93 -21.32 -2.69
N HIS A 597 -8.98 -21.00 -1.81
CA HIS A 597 -7.65 -20.49 -2.23
C HIS A 597 -6.86 -21.52 -3.05
N GLN A 598 -6.91 -22.81 -2.67
CA GLN A 598 -6.34 -23.89 -3.47
C GLN A 598 -6.94 -23.94 -4.88
N THR A 599 -8.26 -23.81 -4.97
CA THR A 599 -9.00 -23.81 -6.24
C THR A 599 -8.59 -22.64 -7.12
N VAL A 600 -8.50 -21.42 -6.57
CA VAL A 600 -8.08 -20.24 -7.33
C VAL A 600 -6.64 -20.37 -7.82
N ALA A 601 -5.71 -20.85 -6.98
CA ALA A 601 -4.33 -21.09 -7.39
C ALA A 601 -4.23 -22.12 -8.52
N GLU A 602 -5.09 -23.14 -8.49
CA GLU A 602 -5.20 -24.15 -9.54
C GLU A 602 -5.83 -23.60 -10.84
N MET A 603 -6.86 -22.74 -10.74
CA MET A 603 -7.42 -22.02 -11.89
C MET A 603 -6.34 -21.22 -12.62
N ILE A 604 -5.48 -20.54 -11.87
CA ILE A 604 -4.35 -19.76 -12.41
C ILE A 604 -3.35 -20.69 -13.09
N ALA A 605 -2.89 -21.73 -12.40
CA ALA A 605 -1.92 -22.68 -12.95
C ALA A 605 -2.44 -23.36 -14.22
N ALA A 606 -3.69 -23.84 -14.22
CA ALA A 606 -4.31 -24.45 -15.39
C ALA A 606 -4.40 -23.47 -16.58
N SER A 607 -4.78 -22.22 -16.31
CA SER A 607 -4.89 -21.20 -17.35
C SER A 607 -3.53 -20.85 -17.95
N VAL A 608 -2.50 -20.65 -17.11
CA VAL A 608 -1.13 -20.39 -17.57
C VAL A 608 -0.61 -21.54 -18.41
N MET A 609 -0.87 -22.79 -18.02
CA MET A 609 -0.42 -23.95 -18.80
C MET A 609 -1.11 -24.07 -20.16
N ILE A 610 -2.38 -23.69 -20.27
CA ILE A 610 -3.08 -23.63 -21.56
C ILE A 610 -2.41 -22.58 -22.46
N VAL A 611 -2.23 -21.37 -21.93
CA VAL A 611 -1.65 -20.25 -22.67
C VAL A 611 -0.21 -20.52 -23.07
N SER A 612 0.62 -21.04 -22.15
CA SER A 612 2.02 -21.40 -22.40
C SER A 612 2.15 -22.44 -23.52
N ARG A 613 1.26 -23.43 -23.60
CA ARG A 613 1.27 -24.40 -24.70
C ARG A 613 0.89 -23.80 -26.06
N GLN A 614 0.10 -22.73 -26.07
CA GLN A 614 -0.34 -22.06 -27.28
C GLN A 614 0.69 -21.03 -27.79
N THR A 615 1.43 -20.40 -26.88
CA THR A 615 2.34 -19.28 -27.20
C THR A 615 3.82 -19.61 -27.04
N GLU A 616 4.14 -20.75 -26.43
CA GLU A 616 5.50 -21.16 -26.03
C GLU A 616 6.17 -20.24 -24.98
N ILE A 617 5.42 -19.31 -24.39
CA ILE A 617 5.91 -18.40 -23.34
C ILE A 617 5.98 -19.14 -22.00
N THR A 618 7.10 -19.03 -21.29
CA THR A 618 7.31 -19.64 -19.96
C THR A 618 7.52 -18.63 -18.84
N ASP A 619 7.76 -17.35 -19.18
CA ASP A 619 7.87 -16.27 -18.20
C ASP A 619 6.48 -15.77 -17.80
N VAL A 620 6.23 -15.77 -16.48
CA VAL A 620 4.92 -15.45 -15.89
C VAL A 620 5.08 -14.35 -14.85
N VAL A 621 4.34 -13.26 -15.01
CA VAL A 621 4.29 -12.17 -14.02
C VAL A 621 2.99 -12.20 -13.24
N LEU A 622 3.08 -11.98 -11.93
CA LEU A 622 1.92 -11.87 -11.03
C LEU A 622 1.77 -10.42 -10.55
N SER A 623 0.69 -9.74 -10.96
CA SER A 623 0.42 -8.32 -10.65
C SER A 623 -1.08 -8.06 -10.44
N GLY A 624 -1.43 -6.95 -9.79
CA GLY A 624 -2.79 -6.61 -9.35
C GLY A 624 -2.96 -6.75 -7.83
N GLY A 625 -3.93 -6.03 -7.26
CA GLY A 625 -4.08 -5.86 -5.81
C GLY A 625 -4.34 -7.14 -5.02
N VAL A 626 -4.91 -8.18 -5.64
CA VAL A 626 -5.23 -9.45 -4.97
C VAL A 626 -3.95 -10.23 -4.62
N TRP A 627 -2.83 -9.98 -5.29
CA TRP A 627 -1.53 -10.59 -4.95
C TRP A 627 -0.90 -10.05 -3.66
N GLY A 628 -1.55 -9.09 -2.98
CA GLY A 628 -1.28 -8.80 -1.57
C GLY A 628 -1.71 -9.94 -0.63
N ASN A 629 -2.55 -10.87 -1.10
CA ASN A 629 -2.92 -12.09 -0.39
C ASN A 629 -1.73 -13.08 -0.38
N ARG A 630 -1.07 -13.17 0.78
CA ARG A 630 0.10 -14.03 1.01
C ARG A 630 -0.17 -15.50 0.69
N MET A 631 -1.35 -16.00 1.08
CA MET A 631 -1.70 -17.39 0.91
C MET A 631 -1.84 -17.73 -0.57
N LEU A 632 -2.61 -16.94 -1.32
CA LEU A 632 -2.77 -17.12 -2.75
C LEU A 632 -1.43 -17.00 -3.49
N LEU A 633 -0.62 -16.00 -3.14
CA LEU A 633 0.69 -15.78 -3.75
C LEU A 633 1.60 -17.01 -3.59
N SER A 634 1.73 -17.52 -2.37
CA SER A 634 2.58 -18.69 -2.07
C SER A 634 2.10 -19.92 -2.85
N LEU A 635 0.78 -20.19 -2.84
CA LEU A 635 0.18 -21.34 -3.54
C LEU A 635 0.36 -21.26 -5.06
N ALA A 636 0.13 -20.09 -5.65
CA ALA A 636 0.25 -19.91 -7.09
C ALA A 636 1.71 -20.01 -7.55
N VAL A 637 2.65 -19.36 -6.85
CA VAL A 637 4.09 -19.44 -7.15
C VAL A 637 4.58 -20.88 -7.09
N GLU A 638 4.21 -21.61 -6.03
CA GLU A 638 4.57 -23.02 -5.88
C GLU A 638 4.04 -23.87 -7.04
N LYS A 639 2.75 -23.77 -7.37
CA LYS A 639 2.12 -24.55 -8.45
C LYS A 639 2.73 -24.23 -9.81
N LEU A 640 2.93 -22.93 -10.12
CA LEU A 640 3.50 -22.50 -11.40
C LEU A 640 4.96 -22.95 -11.57
N ARG A 641 5.79 -22.82 -10.52
CA ARG A 641 7.18 -23.30 -10.56
C ARG A 641 7.26 -24.82 -10.72
N ARG A 642 6.40 -25.58 -10.02
CA ARG A 642 6.30 -27.04 -10.21
C ARG A 642 5.88 -27.41 -11.64
N ALA A 643 5.10 -26.55 -12.29
CA ALA A 643 4.72 -26.72 -13.70
C ALA A 643 5.79 -26.25 -14.71
N GLY A 644 6.96 -25.82 -14.24
CA GLY A 644 8.10 -25.43 -15.07
C GLY A 644 8.09 -23.97 -15.55
N MET A 645 7.27 -23.11 -14.94
CA MET A 645 7.20 -21.69 -15.29
C MET A 645 8.23 -20.84 -14.53
N ASN A 646 8.74 -19.79 -15.17
CA ASN A 646 9.57 -18.77 -14.55
C ASN A 646 8.67 -17.68 -13.96
N VAL A 647 8.54 -17.64 -12.63
CA VAL A 647 7.56 -16.76 -11.96
C VAL A 647 8.22 -15.52 -11.38
N TYR A 648 7.71 -14.35 -11.76
CA TYR A 648 8.15 -13.04 -11.32
C TYR A 648 7.05 -12.32 -10.53
N THR A 649 7.43 -11.78 -9.38
CA THR A 649 6.55 -11.08 -8.45
C THR A 649 7.17 -9.75 -8.04
N HIS A 650 6.34 -8.79 -7.66
CA HIS A 650 6.76 -7.47 -7.22
C HIS A 650 7.61 -7.48 -5.94
N ARG A 651 8.68 -6.67 -5.90
CA ARG A 651 9.57 -6.47 -4.74
C ARG A 651 9.81 -5.00 -4.44
N LYS A 652 10.14 -4.21 -5.46
CA LYS A 652 10.48 -2.78 -5.37
C LYS A 652 9.26 -1.86 -5.45
N VAL A 653 8.20 -2.30 -6.13
CA VAL A 653 6.94 -1.56 -6.23
C VAL A 653 5.78 -2.40 -5.72
N PRO A 654 4.67 -1.81 -5.26
CA PRO A 654 3.51 -2.60 -4.85
C PRO A 654 2.85 -3.34 -6.03
N PRO A 655 2.29 -4.54 -5.82
CA PRO A 655 1.57 -5.27 -6.87
C PRO A 655 0.21 -4.65 -7.22
N GLY A 656 -0.40 -3.90 -6.30
CA GLY A 656 -1.64 -3.17 -6.56
C GLY A 656 -1.40 -1.79 -7.19
N ASP A 657 -2.42 -0.95 -7.19
CA ASP A 657 -2.45 0.34 -7.89
C ASP A 657 -1.31 1.31 -7.54
N GLY A 658 -0.69 1.17 -6.37
CA GLY A 658 0.51 1.92 -6.01
C GLY A 658 1.72 1.65 -6.92
N GLY A 659 1.70 0.60 -7.74
CA GLY A 659 2.74 0.26 -8.72
C GLY A 659 2.36 0.55 -10.17
N ILE A 660 1.12 0.91 -10.49
CA ILE A 660 0.62 1.02 -11.88
C ILE A 660 1.33 2.11 -12.69
N SER A 661 1.73 3.20 -12.02
CA SER A 661 2.38 4.35 -12.64
C SER A 661 3.69 3.99 -13.34
N LEU A 662 4.44 3.01 -12.81
CA LEU A 662 5.64 2.49 -13.48
C LEU A 662 5.29 1.86 -14.82
N GLY A 663 4.29 0.98 -14.84
CA GLY A 663 3.84 0.31 -16.06
C GLY A 663 3.33 1.31 -17.09
N GLN A 664 2.51 2.29 -16.68
CA GLN A 664 2.04 3.36 -17.55
C GLN A 664 3.19 4.14 -18.19
N ALA A 665 4.20 4.52 -17.40
CA ALA A 665 5.32 5.31 -17.89
C ALA A 665 6.16 4.52 -18.92
N VAL A 666 6.44 3.23 -18.64
CA VAL A 666 7.24 2.40 -19.54
C VAL A 666 6.47 2.09 -20.83
N VAL A 667 5.18 1.74 -20.74
CA VAL A 667 4.33 1.55 -21.93
C VAL A 667 4.28 2.82 -22.78
N ALA A 668 4.08 3.98 -22.15
CA ALA A 668 4.06 5.26 -22.85
C ALA A 668 5.40 5.55 -23.56
N LEU A 669 6.54 5.30 -22.91
CA LEU A 669 7.86 5.44 -23.52
C LEU A 669 8.02 4.53 -24.75
N TRP A 670 7.66 3.25 -24.63
CA TRP A 670 7.80 2.27 -25.71
C TRP A 670 6.90 2.59 -26.91
N ARG A 671 5.64 2.95 -26.67
CA ARG A 671 4.70 3.37 -27.72
C ARG A 671 5.13 4.69 -28.38
N TRP A 672 5.58 5.67 -27.60
CA TRP A 672 6.12 6.92 -28.13
C TRP A 672 7.33 6.68 -29.04
N ALA A 673 8.25 5.81 -28.62
CA ALA A 673 9.44 5.46 -29.40
C ALA A 673 9.09 4.84 -30.77
N GLN A 674 8.04 4.02 -30.85
CA GLN A 674 7.56 3.51 -32.14
C GLN A 674 7.07 4.62 -33.07
N HIS A 675 6.33 5.60 -32.54
CA HIS A 675 5.81 6.70 -33.36
C HIS A 675 6.92 7.63 -33.89
N VAL A 676 7.94 7.93 -33.07
CA VAL A 676 9.01 8.86 -33.46
C VAL A 676 10.09 8.18 -34.31
N SER A 677 10.35 6.88 -34.12
CA SER A 677 11.31 6.15 -34.97
C SER A 677 10.81 5.96 -36.40
N VAL A 678 9.49 5.81 -36.60
CA VAL A 678 8.87 5.69 -37.93
C VAL A 678 8.89 7.01 -38.70
N SER A 679 8.83 8.16 -38.04
CA SER A 679 8.86 9.48 -38.70
C SER A 679 10.28 9.98 -39.06
N THR A 680 11.32 9.27 -38.64
CA THR A 680 12.73 9.55 -38.96
C THR A 680 13.35 8.61 -40.00
N ARG A 681 12.55 7.68 -40.56
CA ARG A 681 12.90 6.89 -41.76
C ARG A 681 12.04 7.36 -42.92
#